data_AF-A0A0A1DIY9-F1
#
_entry.id   AF-A0A0A1DIY9-F1
#
_cell.length_a   1.000
_cell.length_b   1.000
_cell.length_c   1.000
_cell.angle_alpha   90.00
_cell.angle_beta   90.00
_cell.angle_gamma   90.00
#
_symmetry.space_group_name_H-M   'P 1'
#
loop_
_entity.id
_entity.type
_entity.pdbx_description
1 polymer ?
#
loop_
_entity_poly.entity_id
_entity_poly.type
_entity_poly.pdbx_seq_one_letter_code
_entity_poly.pdbx_strand_id
1 'polypeptide(L)'
;MNHRTLLRRTAAAGTVAALAVAPLVAGSSPATAAAAAPAAAHAAAPTTYPTPTHGATVDWFDAKYPALDKGSVFETVTFERFEYLLKKNTGKWAFVIGGPEDPYLQQTIGHIEKVAEAEGIEKIYNFDPNLDGEALSVFDLTGYDLESADNAGKDQFLDLGERLVTNYLGKDAETPFTLANDAAKPDRRVAPEHPYLFVYDAAGGDNARIVDALVTPPADLSSPAAVTAYENDVERVLTSTTLDVDTQWDFLSTEHNRRHYERYVKNADPATETANRKRFGGDVFKADEDLTDGDEDDFRVESITYPELLNILDSDGEFLVLFGGTWCHNTAAIIKQTAEYARRYGIKKVYNFDFSLDSTGNGGSLDKHIRDNAFRTVGGVSRKTRPAQLYGRILEKLANAKTQYKVLGEEPGTQSTSPVKYYVGGEEKLARKIQVGHLLSYDKDATEGGQPAPVRDQAIRSDWTNPDGGTFAGNVEYMTEVWFTQGKDATYDSADPDQLRGNVNVSTEVGQNALQNQRNFAKEAIDQIRDVVAGVAGGYDSTVAVTGAPTSVSVENPGSLTAQVQVETAFTGFYSDRTAGATLAPLTGNRTLGGSVEVQLDGTKIGEADVRPDRTAPIDVPLPALTAGDHTLRYVYGGGAGGRVLTSSTEQTLKVVAKTSATTLGAAPALTFGKSGTITATVSAGATGEVSLAGLPGGALTAQVQGGTATFTVPGTVPAGSYALTATYAGDGTYASSTSAPVTLTVGKALTISSAASASTPYGKAGAIKVTVSSPGGGPVPTGSVTLTGVGAAQTVTLTGGVATFALPRTLAVQRYSAKLVYGGSADRNGSQTQVSYTVTSIAPSKVAFAVTKKPTSKKAGAGRVTVTVPSGLAAATGPVTVTLKKGATTKTVKGTLAKGVVTVALPKLKKGTWKISVKYAGSTTYKAAASATTSLKVTK
;
A
#
# COMPACT_ATOMS: atom_id res chain seq x y z
N MET A 1 20.58 16.16 46.28
CA MET A 1 21.28 17.45 46.10
C MET A 1 22.60 17.22 45.38
N ASN A 2 22.70 17.59 44.10
CA ASN A 2 23.77 18.41 43.50
C ASN A 2 23.73 18.28 41.96
N HIS A 3 23.10 19.28 41.36
CA HIS A 3 23.13 19.59 39.94
C HIS A 3 24.54 19.96 39.48
N ARG A 4 24.93 19.48 38.28
CA ARG A 4 25.83 20.22 37.39
C ARG A 4 25.37 20.12 35.94
N THR A 5 24.81 21.23 35.48
CA THR A 5 24.44 21.60 34.11
C THR A 5 25.69 21.86 33.28
N LEU A 6 25.70 21.48 31.98
CA LEU A 6 26.40 22.25 30.94
C LEU A 6 25.90 21.94 29.51
N LEU A 7 25.16 22.93 29.00
CA LEU A 7 25.06 23.47 27.64
C LEU A 7 24.91 22.58 26.39
N ARG A 8 23.75 22.80 25.75
CA ARG A 8 23.46 22.66 24.31
C ARG A 8 24.32 23.60 23.44
N ARG A 9 24.67 23.15 22.23
CA ARG A 9 24.86 24.00 21.04
C ARG A 9 24.20 23.35 19.81
N THR A 10 23.38 24.14 19.14
CA THR A 10 22.73 23.88 17.85
C THR A 10 23.33 24.79 16.77
N ALA A 11 23.58 24.26 15.56
CA ALA A 11 23.58 24.95 14.25
C ALA A 11 23.76 23.85 13.17
N ALA A 12 22.79 23.50 12.31
CA ALA A 12 22.21 24.22 11.15
C ALA A 12 22.95 23.98 9.81
N ALA A 13 22.34 23.07 9.02
CA ALA A 13 22.06 23.05 7.57
C ALA A 13 23.04 23.53 6.46
N GLY A 14 23.24 22.63 5.47
CA GLY A 14 23.22 22.89 4.00
C GLY A 14 24.58 22.93 3.27
N THR A 15 24.81 22.45 2.03
CA THR A 15 24.05 21.66 1.02
C THR A 15 25.02 21.28 -0.15
N VAL A 16 24.72 20.19 -0.88
CA VAL A 16 25.01 19.87 -2.32
C VAL A 16 26.36 19.25 -2.79
N ALA A 17 26.21 17.96 -3.19
CA ALA A 17 26.67 17.20 -4.38
C ALA A 17 28.15 16.98 -4.75
N ALA A 18 28.49 15.70 -4.95
CA ALA A 18 29.05 15.20 -6.21
C ALA A 18 28.78 13.70 -6.40
N LEU A 19 28.45 13.33 -7.64
CA LEU A 19 28.24 12.00 -8.19
C LEU A 19 29.46 11.08 -8.02
N ALA A 20 29.22 9.80 -7.77
CA ALA A 20 30.05 8.71 -8.31
C ALA A 20 29.18 7.46 -8.55
N VAL A 21 28.86 7.25 -9.83
CA VAL A 21 28.35 6.00 -10.38
C VAL A 21 29.52 5.01 -10.44
N ALA A 22 29.35 3.81 -9.91
CA ALA A 22 30.21 2.67 -10.22
C ALA A 22 29.35 1.51 -10.72
N PRO A 23 29.80 0.74 -11.74
CA PRO A 23 28.97 -0.21 -12.45
C PRO A 23 28.84 -1.51 -11.66
N LEU A 24 27.62 -2.06 -11.66
CA LEU A 24 27.33 -3.43 -11.26
C LEU A 24 28.02 -4.37 -12.27
N VAL A 25 29.09 -5.04 -11.84
CA VAL A 25 29.69 -6.13 -12.62
C VAL A 25 28.77 -7.33 -12.50
N ALA A 26 28.13 -7.67 -13.62
CA ALA A 26 27.42 -8.92 -13.81
C ALA A 26 28.43 -10.09 -13.69
N GLY A 27 28.43 -10.73 -12.52
CA GLY A 27 29.07 -12.02 -12.30
C GLY A 27 28.08 -13.13 -12.61
N SER A 28 28.31 -13.85 -13.70
CA SER A 28 27.63 -15.07 -14.09
C SER A 28 27.56 -16.09 -12.95
N SER A 29 26.36 -16.61 -12.68
CA SER A 29 26.11 -17.77 -11.83
C SER A 29 26.89 -18.99 -12.32
N PRO A 30 27.56 -19.75 -11.44
CA PRO A 30 27.73 -21.17 -11.63
C PRO A 30 26.56 -21.88 -10.97
N ALA A 31 25.67 -22.44 -11.79
CA ALA A 31 24.87 -23.57 -11.38
C ALA A 31 25.81 -24.76 -11.15
N THR A 32 26.15 -25.05 -9.89
CA THR A 32 26.75 -26.32 -9.49
C THR A 32 26.48 -26.64 -8.02
N ALA A 33 26.01 -27.87 -7.81
CA ALA A 33 25.99 -28.64 -6.57
C ALA A 33 25.07 -28.13 -5.45
N ALA A 34 23.96 -28.84 -5.26
CA ALA A 34 23.30 -28.99 -3.97
C ALA A 34 24.29 -29.63 -2.98
N ALA A 35 25.17 -28.82 -2.40
CA ALA A 35 25.79 -29.13 -1.13
C ALA A 35 24.82 -28.67 -0.05
N ALA A 36 24.43 -29.56 0.85
CA ALA A 36 23.63 -29.24 2.01
C ALA A 36 24.23 -28.00 2.70
N ALA A 37 23.44 -26.92 2.75
CA ALA A 37 23.82 -25.75 3.53
C ALA A 37 24.08 -26.21 4.98
N PRO A 38 25.18 -25.78 5.63
CA PRO A 38 25.32 -26.03 7.06
C PRO A 38 24.09 -25.46 7.74
N ALA A 39 23.47 -26.26 8.61
CA ALA A 39 22.26 -25.88 9.32
C ALA A 39 22.50 -24.50 9.96
N ALA A 40 21.75 -23.48 9.52
CA ALA A 40 21.96 -22.10 9.95
C ALA A 40 21.86 -22.03 11.47
N ALA A 41 22.89 -21.50 12.14
CA ALA A 41 22.85 -21.28 13.59
C ALA A 41 21.56 -20.53 13.97
N HIS A 42 21.00 -20.84 15.15
CA HIS A 42 19.84 -20.09 15.65
C HIS A 42 20.15 -18.59 15.60
N ALA A 43 19.18 -17.81 15.11
CA ALA A 43 19.32 -16.36 15.08
C ALA A 43 19.64 -15.86 16.50
N ALA A 44 20.71 -15.07 16.61
CA ALA A 44 21.10 -14.47 17.87
C ALA A 44 19.92 -13.74 18.51
N ALA A 45 19.83 -13.79 19.84
CA ALA A 45 18.81 -13.06 20.57
C ALA A 45 18.87 -11.57 20.20
N PRO A 46 17.71 -10.91 20.02
CA PRO A 46 17.68 -9.48 19.75
C PRO A 46 18.24 -8.70 20.94
N THR A 47 18.82 -7.54 20.68
CA THR A 47 19.34 -6.66 21.74
C THR A 47 18.25 -5.85 22.45
N THR A 48 17.02 -5.91 21.95
CA THR A 48 15.84 -5.22 22.49
C THR A 48 14.60 -6.08 22.29
N TYR A 49 13.77 -6.19 23.32
CA TYR A 49 12.55 -6.99 23.30
C TYR A 49 11.29 -6.10 23.23
N PRO A 50 10.21 -6.56 22.58
CA PRO A 50 8.93 -5.85 22.57
C PRO A 50 8.25 -5.86 23.95
N THR A 51 7.34 -4.92 24.19
CA THR A 51 6.48 -4.90 25.38
C THR A 51 5.61 -6.17 25.44
N PRO A 52 5.47 -6.82 26.62
CA PRO A 52 4.67 -8.02 26.78
C PRO A 52 3.17 -7.71 26.64
N THR A 53 2.57 -8.11 25.51
CA THR A 53 1.16 -7.83 25.17
C THR A 53 0.37 -9.08 24.80
N HIS A 54 1.04 -10.19 24.51
CA HIS A 54 0.45 -11.43 24.02
C HIS A 54 0.29 -12.49 25.13
N GLY A 55 -0.68 -13.38 24.93
CA GLY A 55 -1.09 -14.37 25.94
C GLY A 55 -1.99 -13.79 27.02
N ALA A 56 -2.85 -14.65 27.56
CA ALA A 56 -3.66 -14.39 28.73
C ALA A 56 -2.85 -14.62 30.01
N THR A 57 -3.28 -13.95 31.08
CA THR A 57 -2.72 -14.09 32.43
C THR A 57 -3.87 -14.19 33.41
N VAL A 58 -3.70 -15.03 34.42
CA VAL A 58 -4.60 -15.14 35.56
C VAL A 58 -3.90 -14.62 36.81
N ASP A 59 -4.67 -13.95 37.65
CA ASP A 59 -4.28 -13.60 39.02
C ASP A 59 -5.00 -14.57 39.95
N TRP A 60 -4.24 -15.47 40.59
CA TRP A 60 -4.79 -16.53 41.43
C TRP A 60 -5.46 -15.97 42.69
N PHE A 61 -4.90 -14.92 43.29
CA PHE A 61 -5.41 -14.36 44.54
C PHE A 61 -6.69 -13.57 44.31
N ASP A 62 -6.72 -12.71 43.29
CA ASP A 62 -7.95 -12.02 42.82
C ASP A 62 -9.07 -13.03 42.49
N ALA A 63 -8.71 -14.17 41.88
CA ALA A 63 -9.70 -15.18 41.50
C ALA A 63 -10.24 -16.01 42.67
N LYS A 64 -9.49 -16.18 43.77
CA LYS A 64 -9.82 -17.14 44.85
C LYS A 64 -10.12 -16.53 46.20
N TYR A 65 -9.70 -15.29 46.45
CA TYR A 65 -9.93 -14.59 47.71
C TYR A 65 -10.73 -13.31 47.44
N PRO A 66 -12.04 -13.28 47.75
CA PRO A 66 -12.88 -12.10 47.51
C PRO A 66 -12.43 -10.82 48.23
N ALA A 67 -11.53 -10.93 49.20
CA ALA A 67 -10.98 -9.82 49.97
C ALA A 67 -9.71 -9.20 49.34
N LEU A 68 -9.21 -9.76 48.24
CA LEU A 68 -8.01 -9.30 47.55
C LEU A 68 -8.35 -8.77 46.15
N ASP A 69 -7.62 -7.75 45.71
CA ASP A 69 -7.67 -7.22 44.36
C ASP A 69 -6.45 -7.72 43.55
N LYS A 70 -6.44 -7.43 42.24
CA LYS A 70 -5.31 -7.75 41.35
C LYS A 70 -4.00 -7.12 41.81
N GLY A 71 -2.92 -7.89 41.70
CA GLY A 71 -1.58 -7.43 42.05
C GLY A 71 -1.30 -7.44 43.55
N SER A 72 -2.01 -8.27 44.30
CA SER A 72 -1.74 -8.57 45.70
C SER A 72 -0.27 -8.91 45.97
N VAL A 73 0.21 -8.63 47.18
CA VAL A 73 1.58 -8.97 47.61
C VAL A 73 1.83 -10.48 47.72
N PHE A 74 0.78 -11.32 47.65
CA PHE A 74 0.93 -12.76 47.79
C PHE A 74 1.41 -13.45 46.51
N GLU A 75 2.35 -14.38 46.67
CA GLU A 75 2.76 -15.30 45.61
C GLU A 75 2.63 -16.74 46.12
N THR A 76 1.83 -17.56 45.44
CA THR A 76 1.75 -18.99 45.77
C THR A 76 3.05 -19.68 45.37
N VAL A 77 3.59 -20.48 46.28
CA VAL A 77 4.83 -21.24 46.04
C VAL A 77 4.54 -22.73 45.93
N THR A 78 5.15 -23.37 44.93
CA THR A 78 5.21 -24.83 44.87
C THR A 78 5.96 -25.39 46.07
N PHE A 79 5.78 -26.68 46.36
CA PHE A 79 6.56 -27.35 47.41
C PHE A 79 8.07 -27.14 47.23
N GLU A 80 8.57 -27.27 45.99
CA GLU A 80 9.99 -27.05 45.69
C GLU A 80 10.41 -25.61 45.96
N ARG A 81 9.59 -24.62 45.56
CA ARG A 81 9.93 -23.21 45.78
C ARG A 81 9.91 -22.84 47.26
N PHE A 82 8.94 -23.37 48.02
CA PHE A 82 8.91 -23.19 49.46
C PHE A 82 10.17 -23.76 50.11
N GLU A 83 10.50 -25.02 49.81
CA GLU A 83 11.73 -25.66 50.33
C GLU A 83 13.00 -24.94 49.84
N TYR A 84 13.00 -24.39 48.62
CA TYR A 84 14.09 -23.59 48.08
C TYR A 84 14.35 -22.34 48.91
N LEU A 85 13.33 -21.59 49.28
CA LEU A 85 13.50 -20.42 50.14
C LEU A 85 14.04 -20.85 51.53
N LEU A 86 13.46 -21.89 52.11
CA LEU A 86 13.89 -22.39 53.43
C LEU A 86 15.34 -22.89 53.45
N LYS A 87 15.83 -23.50 52.36
CA LYS A 87 17.19 -24.08 52.28
C LYS A 87 18.28 -23.05 51.95
N LYS A 88 17.93 -21.82 51.53
CA LYS A 88 18.92 -20.77 51.29
C LYS A 88 19.70 -20.48 52.58
N ASN A 89 20.93 -20.00 52.42
CA ASN A 89 21.81 -19.66 53.55
C ASN A 89 21.69 -18.19 53.97
N THR A 90 20.97 -17.38 53.19
CA THR A 90 20.74 -15.95 53.38
C THR A 90 19.37 -15.59 52.82
N GLY A 91 18.76 -14.54 53.37
CA GLY A 91 17.48 -14.01 52.91
C GLY A 91 16.43 -14.07 54.01
N LYS A 92 15.50 -13.12 53.98
CA LYS A 92 14.44 -12.98 54.97
C LYS A 92 13.09 -12.85 54.27
N TRP A 93 12.12 -13.71 54.58
CA TRP A 93 10.85 -13.73 53.86
C TRP A 93 9.67 -13.86 54.82
N ALA A 94 8.53 -13.28 54.44
CA ALA A 94 7.27 -13.57 55.09
C ALA A 94 6.58 -14.74 54.40
N PHE A 95 6.02 -15.65 55.19
CA PHE A 95 5.26 -16.80 54.72
C PHE A 95 3.86 -16.82 55.32
N VAL A 96 2.90 -17.20 54.48
CA VAL A 96 1.55 -17.57 54.90
C VAL A 96 1.29 -19.03 54.53
N ILE A 97 0.80 -19.81 55.50
CA ILE A 97 0.47 -21.23 55.32
C ILE A 97 -1.05 -21.37 55.18
N GLY A 98 -1.48 -22.09 54.15
CA GLY A 98 -2.89 -22.38 53.88
C GLY A 98 -3.30 -22.03 52.45
N GLY A 99 -4.42 -22.60 52.02
CA GLY A 99 -5.00 -22.37 50.70
C GLY A 99 -6.38 -21.71 50.76
N PRO A 100 -7.01 -21.43 49.60
CA PRO A 100 -8.31 -20.75 49.55
C PRO A 100 -9.46 -21.54 50.19
N GLU A 101 -9.31 -22.85 50.34
CA GLU A 101 -10.29 -23.70 51.02
C GLU A 101 -10.24 -23.55 52.55
N ASP A 102 -9.20 -22.90 53.11
CA ASP A 102 -9.13 -22.58 54.53
C ASP A 102 -10.06 -21.40 54.87
N PRO A 103 -11.17 -21.63 55.61
CA PRO A 103 -12.11 -20.56 55.96
C PRO A 103 -11.50 -19.49 56.86
N TYR A 104 -10.44 -19.83 57.59
CA TYR A 104 -9.71 -18.89 58.42
C TYR A 104 -8.85 -17.96 57.56
N LEU A 105 -8.08 -18.50 56.62
CA LEU A 105 -7.29 -17.69 55.72
C LEU A 105 -8.19 -16.77 54.87
N GLN A 106 -9.34 -17.26 54.41
CA GLN A 106 -10.35 -16.44 53.71
C GLN A 106 -10.78 -15.19 54.50
N GLN A 107 -10.88 -15.29 55.83
CA GLN A 107 -11.28 -14.17 56.69
C GLN A 107 -10.14 -13.22 57.02
N THR A 108 -8.90 -13.69 56.96
CA THR A 108 -7.75 -12.95 57.51
C THR A 108 -6.81 -12.39 56.46
N ILE A 109 -6.76 -12.98 55.27
CA ILE A 109 -5.79 -12.62 54.23
C ILE A 109 -5.89 -11.15 53.79
N GLY A 110 -7.11 -10.59 53.69
CA GLY A 110 -7.30 -9.18 53.35
C GLY A 110 -6.80 -8.21 54.42
N HIS A 111 -6.79 -8.62 55.69
CA HIS A 111 -6.17 -7.83 56.76
C HIS A 111 -4.64 -7.94 56.70
N ILE A 112 -4.10 -9.10 56.31
CA ILE A 112 -2.67 -9.27 56.11
C ILE A 112 -2.18 -8.39 54.95
N GLU A 113 -2.87 -8.41 53.81
CA GLU A 113 -2.60 -7.55 52.64
C GLU A 113 -2.59 -6.07 53.04
N LYS A 114 -3.65 -5.61 53.70
CA LYS A 114 -3.78 -4.20 54.12
C LYS A 114 -2.60 -3.72 54.95
N VAL A 115 -2.12 -4.55 55.88
CA VAL A 115 -0.95 -4.22 56.71
C VAL A 115 0.33 -4.27 55.87
N ALA A 116 0.48 -5.29 55.03
CA ALA A 116 1.63 -5.43 54.13
C ALA A 116 1.79 -4.20 53.20
N GLU A 117 0.70 -3.75 52.58
CA GLU A 117 0.67 -2.54 51.74
C GLU A 117 1.04 -1.27 52.54
N ALA A 118 0.51 -1.13 53.76
CA ALA A 118 0.79 0.01 54.63
C ALA A 118 2.27 0.10 55.01
N GLU A 119 2.91 -1.06 55.23
CA GLU A 119 4.32 -1.16 55.58
C GLU A 119 5.27 -1.26 54.37
N GLY A 120 4.72 -1.24 53.15
CA GLY A 120 5.50 -1.32 51.91
C GLY A 120 6.17 -2.69 51.69
N ILE A 121 5.57 -3.75 52.22
CA ILE A 121 6.02 -5.13 51.96
C ILE A 121 5.64 -5.51 50.53
N GLU A 122 6.64 -5.87 49.73
CA GLU A 122 6.44 -6.19 48.31
C GLU A 122 5.94 -7.62 48.07
N LYS A 123 6.33 -8.56 48.95
CA LYS A 123 6.04 -9.98 48.73
C LYS A 123 5.80 -10.76 50.03
N ILE A 124 4.76 -11.59 50.01
CA ILE A 124 4.50 -12.62 51.01
C ILE A 124 4.30 -13.96 50.29
N TYR A 125 5.06 -14.98 50.65
CA TYR A 125 5.00 -16.29 49.98
C TYR A 125 3.94 -17.18 50.62
N ASN A 126 2.96 -17.62 49.84
CA ASN A 126 1.88 -18.47 50.29
C ASN A 126 2.16 -19.94 49.96
N PHE A 127 2.29 -20.79 50.97
CA PHE A 127 2.42 -22.23 50.79
C PHE A 127 1.13 -22.93 51.23
N ASP A 128 0.43 -23.54 50.28
CA ASP A 128 -0.69 -24.43 50.57
C ASP A 128 -0.16 -25.85 50.83
N PRO A 129 -0.28 -26.39 52.06
CA PRO A 129 0.14 -27.75 52.34
C PRO A 129 -0.73 -28.79 51.60
N ASN A 130 -1.94 -28.45 51.15
CA ASN A 130 -2.80 -29.30 50.33
C ASN A 130 -2.36 -29.19 48.86
N LEU A 131 -1.53 -30.14 48.41
CA LEU A 131 -0.91 -30.08 47.08
C LEU A 131 -1.91 -30.19 45.93
N ASP A 132 -3.10 -30.74 46.18
CA ASP A 132 -4.20 -30.77 45.21
C ASP A 132 -5.24 -29.66 45.41
N GLY A 133 -5.01 -28.77 46.39
CA GLY A 133 -5.92 -27.71 46.82
C GLY A 133 -7.10 -28.20 47.66
N GLU A 134 -7.18 -29.50 47.96
CA GLU A 134 -8.31 -30.10 48.66
C GLU A 134 -7.83 -30.88 49.89
N ALA A 135 -7.36 -32.12 49.70
CA ALA A 135 -7.15 -33.07 50.79
C ALA A 135 -5.81 -33.83 50.73
N LEU A 136 -5.03 -33.69 49.66
CA LEU A 136 -3.67 -34.25 49.57
C LEU A 136 -2.68 -33.33 50.32
N SER A 137 -2.77 -33.32 51.64
CA SER A 137 -1.91 -32.50 52.49
C SER A 137 -0.54 -33.13 52.73
N VAL A 138 0.54 -32.34 52.73
CA VAL A 138 1.84 -32.79 53.27
C VAL A 138 1.89 -32.74 54.80
N PHE A 139 0.93 -32.08 55.44
CA PHE A 139 0.87 -31.94 56.91
C PHE A 139 -0.06 -32.96 57.55
N ASP A 140 -1.23 -33.23 56.96
CA ASP A 140 -2.17 -34.23 57.44
C ASP A 140 -2.93 -34.96 56.32
N LEU A 141 -2.61 -36.25 56.12
CA LEU A 141 -3.33 -37.13 55.18
C LEU A 141 -4.46 -37.94 55.81
N THR A 142 -4.96 -37.54 56.98
CA THR A 142 -6.15 -38.17 57.57
C THR A 142 -7.33 -38.05 56.60
N GLY A 143 -7.88 -39.18 56.17
CA GLY A 143 -9.03 -39.20 55.26
C GLY A 143 -8.70 -39.15 53.77
N TYR A 144 -7.46 -38.90 53.35
CA TYR A 144 -7.09 -39.01 51.94
C TYR A 144 -6.88 -40.48 51.53
N ASP A 145 -7.40 -40.85 50.37
CA ASP A 145 -7.43 -42.24 49.94
C ASP A 145 -6.29 -42.65 48.99
N LEU A 146 -5.20 -43.15 49.58
CA LEU A 146 -4.14 -43.92 48.91
C LEU A 146 -4.15 -45.36 49.46
N GLU A 147 -5.25 -46.10 49.19
CA GLU A 147 -5.53 -47.48 49.68
C GLU A 147 -4.30 -48.41 49.63
N SER A 148 -3.59 -48.48 50.75
CA SER A 148 -2.50 -49.41 50.96
C SER A 148 -2.52 -49.92 52.41
N ALA A 149 -2.46 -51.24 52.57
CA ALA A 149 -2.49 -51.90 53.88
C ALA A 149 -1.32 -51.49 54.79
N ASP A 150 -0.24 -50.94 54.20
CA ASP A 150 0.99 -50.55 54.86
C ASP A 150 1.36 -49.07 54.67
N ASN A 151 0.42 -48.22 54.23
CA ASN A 151 0.61 -46.77 54.06
C ASN A 151 1.70 -46.31 53.08
N ALA A 152 2.38 -47.17 52.32
CA ALA A 152 3.59 -46.79 51.59
C ALA A 152 3.47 -45.51 50.71
N GLY A 153 2.31 -45.27 50.09
CA GLY A 153 2.04 -44.04 49.34
C GLY A 153 1.79 -42.82 50.23
N LYS A 154 1.12 -42.99 51.37
CA LYS A 154 0.89 -41.92 52.37
C LYS A 154 2.19 -41.51 53.05
N ASP A 155 3.03 -42.49 53.43
CA ASP A 155 4.33 -42.25 54.05
C ASP A 155 5.18 -41.36 53.15
N GLN A 156 5.25 -41.74 51.87
CA GLN A 156 5.39 -40.86 50.70
C GLN A 156 5.28 -39.37 51.02
N PHE A 157 4.06 -38.88 51.05
CA PHE A 157 3.76 -37.46 51.18
C PHE A 157 4.01 -36.91 52.59
N LEU A 158 3.81 -37.71 53.64
CA LEU A 158 4.12 -37.30 55.02
C LEU A 158 5.63 -37.10 55.24
N ASP A 159 6.50 -37.82 54.52
CA ASP A 159 7.95 -37.57 54.47
C ASP A 159 8.25 -36.10 54.13
N LEU A 160 7.40 -35.45 53.31
CA LEU A 160 7.64 -34.08 52.89
C LEU A 160 7.41 -33.09 54.02
N GLY A 161 6.28 -33.22 54.73
CA GLY A 161 5.99 -32.40 55.91
C GLY A 161 7.06 -32.59 56.99
N GLU A 162 7.39 -33.85 57.30
CA GLU A 162 8.48 -34.14 58.24
C GLU A 162 9.82 -33.56 57.79
N ARG A 163 10.14 -33.62 56.50
CA ARG A 163 11.37 -33.05 55.95
C ARG A 163 11.42 -31.54 56.14
N LEU A 164 10.32 -30.84 55.87
CA LEU A 164 10.22 -29.39 56.09
C LEU A 164 10.44 -29.04 57.57
N VAL A 165 9.79 -29.77 58.48
CA VAL A 165 9.90 -29.55 59.93
C VAL A 165 11.29 -29.89 60.44
N THR A 166 11.79 -31.09 60.17
CA THR A 166 13.05 -31.59 60.71
C THR A 166 14.26 -30.80 60.21
N ASN A 167 14.24 -30.38 58.94
CA ASN A 167 15.38 -29.70 58.34
C ASN A 167 15.34 -28.18 58.52
N TYR A 168 14.15 -27.58 58.65
CA TYR A 168 13.98 -26.13 58.57
C TYR A 168 13.04 -25.57 59.65
N LEU A 169 11.75 -25.92 59.62
CA LEU A 169 10.68 -25.19 60.34
C LEU A 169 10.54 -25.55 61.84
N GLY A 170 11.04 -26.72 62.25
CA GLY A 170 10.89 -27.25 63.60
C GLY A 170 12.08 -27.00 64.51
N LYS A 171 13.06 -26.21 64.07
CA LYS A 171 14.32 -26.07 64.80
C LYS A 171 14.35 -24.88 65.78
N ASP A 172 13.36 -23.99 65.73
CA ASP A 172 13.29 -22.80 66.59
C ASP A 172 12.66 -23.07 67.96
N ALA A 173 13.19 -22.41 68.99
CA ALA A 173 12.85 -22.74 70.38
C ALA A 173 11.49 -22.19 70.86
N GLU A 174 10.95 -21.12 70.26
CA GLU A 174 9.79 -20.40 70.78
C GLU A 174 8.50 -20.58 69.95
N THR A 175 8.59 -20.95 68.66
CA THR A 175 7.43 -21.11 67.74
C THR A 175 7.58 -22.28 66.75
N PRO A 176 7.92 -23.51 67.18
CA PRO A 176 8.24 -24.58 66.24
C PRO A 176 6.99 -25.17 65.58
N PHE A 177 7.09 -25.45 64.28
CA PHE A 177 6.33 -26.54 63.70
C PHE A 177 6.76 -27.82 64.42
N THR A 178 5.80 -28.61 64.94
CA THR A 178 6.11 -29.85 65.66
C THR A 178 5.50 -31.05 64.97
N LEU A 179 6.06 -32.24 65.22
CA LEU A 179 5.47 -33.48 64.75
C LEU A 179 4.50 -34.06 65.79
N ALA A 180 3.34 -34.52 65.36
CA ALA A 180 2.31 -35.14 66.21
C ALA A 180 2.65 -36.62 66.55
N ASN A 181 2.28 -37.09 67.75
CA ASN A 181 2.63 -38.44 68.26
C ASN A 181 1.44 -39.43 68.27
N ASP A 182 1.50 -40.54 67.53
CA ASP A 182 0.61 -41.73 67.63
C ASP A 182 1.48 -42.99 67.91
N ALA A 183 0.93 -44.09 68.43
CA ALA A 183 1.65 -45.32 68.78
C ALA A 183 1.39 -46.52 67.84
N ALA A 184 0.32 -46.52 67.03
CA ALA A 184 -0.02 -47.61 66.11
C ALA A 184 0.46 -47.36 64.67
N LYS A 185 0.66 -46.09 64.34
CA LYS A 185 1.21 -45.49 63.12
C LYS A 185 1.82 -44.15 63.54
N PRO A 186 3.03 -44.12 64.12
CA PRO A 186 3.57 -42.94 64.83
C PRO A 186 3.89 -41.70 63.98
N ASP A 187 3.11 -41.48 62.92
CA ASP A 187 3.63 -41.03 61.65
C ASP A 187 3.59 -39.50 61.56
N ARG A 188 4.76 -38.86 61.73
CA ARG A 188 5.37 -37.92 60.76
C ARG A 188 4.53 -36.72 60.29
N ARG A 189 3.41 -36.42 60.95
CA ARG A 189 2.49 -35.32 60.62
C ARG A 189 2.88 -34.07 61.36
N VAL A 190 2.62 -32.94 60.75
CA VAL A 190 2.78 -31.64 61.38
C VAL A 190 1.60 -31.40 62.31
N ALA A 191 1.85 -30.94 63.53
CA ALA A 191 0.82 -30.61 64.51
C ALA A 191 -0.11 -29.51 63.98
N PRO A 192 -1.42 -29.57 64.28
CA PRO A 192 -2.36 -28.56 63.81
C PRO A 192 -2.07 -27.17 64.42
N GLU A 193 -1.44 -27.11 65.60
CA GLU A 193 -0.92 -25.86 66.16
C GLU A 193 0.46 -25.53 65.55
N HIS A 194 0.45 -24.81 64.43
CA HIS A 194 1.66 -24.31 63.77
C HIS A 194 1.50 -22.82 63.38
N PRO A 195 2.62 -22.09 63.23
CA PRO A 195 2.61 -20.76 62.62
C PRO A 195 1.88 -20.73 61.27
N TYR A 196 0.87 -19.87 61.12
CA TYR A 196 0.19 -19.65 59.84
C TYR A 196 0.66 -18.39 59.13
N LEU A 197 1.18 -17.39 59.86
CA LEU A 197 1.91 -16.24 59.32
C LEU A 197 3.23 -16.12 60.08
N PHE A 198 4.36 -16.08 59.40
CA PHE A 198 5.65 -15.93 60.06
C PHE A 198 6.70 -15.27 59.16
N VAL A 199 7.70 -14.64 59.79
CA VAL A 199 8.90 -14.16 59.13
C VAL A 199 10.05 -15.13 59.38
N TYR A 200 10.72 -15.52 58.31
CA TYR A 200 11.80 -16.50 58.31
C TYR A 200 13.11 -15.88 57.83
N ASP A 201 14.18 -16.06 58.60
CA ASP A 201 15.57 -15.71 58.28
C ASP A 201 16.38 -16.98 57.99
N ALA A 202 16.72 -17.17 56.72
CA ALA A 202 17.54 -18.29 56.27
C ALA A 202 18.95 -18.34 56.90
N ALA A 203 19.47 -17.20 57.38
CA ALA A 203 20.77 -17.10 58.04
C ALA A 203 20.71 -17.34 59.55
N GLY A 204 19.52 -17.57 60.13
CA GLY A 204 19.26 -17.72 61.57
C GLY A 204 19.91 -18.93 62.26
N GLY A 205 20.80 -19.65 61.60
CA GLY A 205 21.46 -20.84 62.14
C GLY A 205 20.49 -22.01 62.30
N ASP A 206 20.77 -22.92 63.25
CA ASP A 206 19.89 -24.05 63.49
C ASP A 206 18.69 -23.72 64.39
N ASN A 207 18.69 -22.68 65.24
CA ASN A 207 17.62 -22.50 66.24
C ASN A 207 16.95 -21.11 66.28
N ALA A 208 17.18 -20.26 65.27
CA ALA A 208 16.59 -18.91 65.22
C ALA A 208 16.22 -18.46 63.80
N ARG A 209 15.59 -19.35 63.00
CA ARG A 209 15.15 -19.08 61.64
C ARG A 209 13.78 -18.41 61.59
N ILE A 210 12.79 -18.83 62.36
CA ILE A 210 11.53 -18.09 62.53
C ILE A 210 11.79 -16.94 63.49
N VAL A 211 11.72 -15.72 62.95
CA VAL A 211 12.02 -14.46 63.68
C VAL A 211 10.82 -14.04 64.52
N ASP A 212 9.62 -14.10 63.93
CA ASP A 212 8.35 -13.84 64.60
C ASP A 212 7.21 -14.56 63.85
N ALA A 213 6.11 -14.86 64.55
CA ALA A 213 5.01 -15.64 64.03
C ALA A 213 3.66 -15.36 64.71
N LEU A 214 2.59 -15.73 64.01
CA LEU A 214 1.24 -15.94 64.53
C LEU A 214 0.91 -17.44 64.48
N VAL A 215 0.64 -18.03 65.64
CA VAL A 215 0.43 -19.49 65.81
C VAL A 215 -1.05 -19.84 65.96
N THR A 216 -1.85 -18.92 66.52
CA THR A 216 -3.28 -19.14 66.73
C THR A 216 -4.08 -18.02 66.08
N PRO A 217 -5.02 -18.36 65.18
CA PRO A 217 -6.09 -17.47 64.74
C PRO A 217 -6.75 -16.66 65.88
N PRO A 218 -7.03 -15.34 65.72
CA PRO A 218 -7.99 -14.69 66.61
C PRO A 218 -9.35 -15.39 66.45
N ALA A 219 -9.97 -15.73 67.57
CA ALA A 219 -11.21 -16.51 67.58
C ALA A 219 -12.43 -15.76 66.99
N ASP A 220 -12.33 -14.43 66.84
CA ASP A 220 -13.43 -13.57 66.39
C ASP A 220 -12.92 -12.23 65.82
N LEU A 221 -13.10 -11.99 64.52
CA LEU A 221 -12.85 -10.71 63.84
C LEU A 221 -14.13 -9.86 63.64
N SER A 222 -15.22 -10.16 64.35
CA SER A 222 -16.51 -9.48 64.17
C SER A 222 -16.58 -8.06 64.75
N SER A 223 -15.58 -7.63 65.54
CA SER A 223 -15.55 -6.29 66.15
C SER A 223 -14.38 -5.45 65.62
N PRO A 224 -14.55 -4.13 65.46
CA PRO A 224 -13.45 -3.25 65.04
C PRO A 224 -12.21 -3.34 65.94
N ALA A 225 -12.39 -3.52 67.25
CA ALA A 225 -11.28 -3.64 68.18
C ALA A 225 -10.49 -4.95 67.99
N ALA A 226 -11.18 -6.05 67.68
CA ALA A 226 -10.52 -7.33 67.39
C ALA A 226 -9.76 -7.28 66.04
N VAL A 227 -10.34 -6.61 65.03
CA VAL A 227 -9.66 -6.35 63.76
C VAL A 227 -8.39 -5.51 63.98
N THR A 228 -8.47 -4.40 64.73
CA THR A 228 -7.29 -3.59 65.02
C THR A 228 -6.23 -4.36 65.82
N ALA A 229 -6.63 -5.18 66.79
CA ALA A 229 -5.67 -6.00 67.53
C ALA A 229 -4.96 -7.00 66.61
N TYR A 230 -5.71 -7.65 65.72
CA TYR A 230 -5.16 -8.55 64.72
C TYR A 230 -4.21 -7.85 63.75
N GLU A 231 -4.60 -6.70 63.19
CA GLU A 231 -3.76 -5.92 62.28
C GLU A 231 -2.46 -5.47 62.97
N ASN A 232 -2.49 -5.09 64.25
CA ASN A 232 -1.27 -4.79 65.02
C ASN A 232 -0.38 -6.03 65.22
N ASP A 233 -0.97 -7.21 65.42
CA ASP A 233 -0.22 -8.47 65.55
C ASP A 233 0.44 -8.85 64.22
N VAL A 234 -0.24 -8.62 63.10
CA VAL A 234 0.32 -8.78 61.74
C VAL A 234 1.45 -7.80 61.51
N GLU A 235 1.27 -6.51 61.85
CA GLU A 235 2.29 -5.46 61.70
C GLU A 235 3.55 -5.84 62.46
N ARG A 236 3.40 -6.29 63.71
CA ARG A 236 4.50 -6.77 64.56
C ARG A 236 5.29 -7.88 63.86
N VAL A 237 4.60 -8.87 63.28
CA VAL A 237 5.27 -9.99 62.61
C VAL A 237 5.97 -9.53 61.33
N LEU A 238 5.26 -8.83 60.44
CA LEU A 238 5.79 -8.41 59.13
C LEU A 238 6.94 -7.40 59.25
N THR A 239 6.98 -6.58 60.30
CA THR A 239 8.02 -5.58 60.53
C THR A 239 9.12 -6.04 61.48
N SER A 240 9.09 -7.31 61.92
CA SER A 240 10.10 -7.90 62.82
C SER A 240 11.53 -7.82 62.25
N THR A 241 11.68 -7.75 60.93
CA THR A 241 12.92 -7.47 60.21
C THR A 241 12.60 -6.94 58.81
N THR A 242 13.59 -6.38 58.11
CA THR A 242 13.48 -6.13 56.67
C THR A 242 13.35 -7.44 55.90
N LEU A 243 12.42 -7.49 54.95
CA LEU A 243 12.14 -8.64 54.08
C LEU A 243 12.81 -8.45 52.71
N ASP A 244 13.32 -9.55 52.17
CA ASP A 244 13.88 -9.67 50.84
C ASP A 244 12.82 -10.20 49.85
N VAL A 245 13.04 -9.94 48.56
CA VAL A 245 12.27 -10.51 47.47
C VAL A 245 13.13 -11.51 46.72
N ASP A 246 12.55 -12.68 46.48
CA ASP A 246 13.07 -13.78 45.65
C ASP A 246 12.15 -13.98 44.45
N THR A 247 12.67 -13.72 43.26
CA THR A 247 11.90 -13.72 42.01
C THR A 247 11.73 -15.13 41.43
N GLN A 248 10.84 -15.30 40.44
CA GLN A 248 10.78 -16.55 39.67
C GLN A 248 12.11 -16.82 38.93
N TRP A 249 12.82 -15.76 38.53
CA TRP A 249 14.16 -15.89 37.96
C TRP A 249 15.14 -16.45 38.99
N ASP A 250 15.21 -15.89 40.20
CA ASP A 250 16.09 -16.38 41.28
C ASP A 250 15.90 -17.87 41.51
N PHE A 251 14.64 -18.29 41.68
CA PHE A 251 14.29 -19.68 41.93
C PHE A 251 14.65 -20.59 40.75
N LEU A 252 14.06 -20.36 39.57
CA LEU A 252 14.19 -21.28 38.43
C LEU A 252 15.62 -21.29 37.88
N SER A 253 16.28 -20.13 37.77
CA SER A 253 17.66 -20.07 37.30
C SER A 253 18.61 -20.81 38.25
N THR A 254 18.47 -20.58 39.56
CA THR A 254 19.32 -21.22 40.58
C THR A 254 19.11 -22.72 40.59
N GLU A 255 17.86 -23.21 40.61
CA GLU A 255 17.60 -24.65 40.71
C GLU A 255 17.99 -25.41 39.44
N HIS A 256 17.73 -24.86 38.26
CA HIS A 256 18.20 -25.47 37.02
C HIS A 256 19.73 -25.51 36.95
N ASN A 257 20.41 -24.42 37.30
CA ASN A 257 21.88 -24.36 37.31
C ASN A 257 22.48 -25.33 38.34
N ARG A 258 21.95 -25.33 39.58
CA ARG A 258 22.41 -26.21 40.66
C ARG A 258 22.24 -27.69 40.28
N ARG A 259 21.07 -28.09 39.81
CA ARG A 259 20.79 -29.48 39.45
C ARG A 259 21.57 -29.93 38.22
N HIS A 260 21.77 -29.05 37.24
CA HIS A 260 22.66 -29.31 36.12
C HIS A 260 24.10 -29.53 36.58
N TYR A 261 24.62 -28.61 37.40
CA TYR A 261 25.95 -28.71 37.96
C TYR A 261 26.15 -30.01 38.74
N GLU A 262 25.25 -30.31 39.69
CA GLU A 262 25.34 -31.51 40.52
C GLU A 262 25.28 -32.81 39.72
N ARG A 263 24.44 -32.86 38.68
CA ARG A 263 24.21 -34.10 37.91
C ARG A 263 25.31 -34.37 36.90
N TYR A 264 25.79 -33.35 36.20
CA TYR A 264 26.64 -33.53 35.03
C TYR A 264 28.04 -32.97 35.18
N VAL A 265 28.20 -31.89 35.93
CA VAL A 265 29.45 -31.15 35.97
C VAL A 265 30.31 -31.56 37.15
N LYS A 266 29.72 -31.52 38.36
CA LYS A 266 30.38 -31.73 39.65
C LYS A 266 31.18 -33.01 39.65
N ASN A 267 32.47 -32.88 39.92
CA ASN A 267 33.37 -34.01 40.10
C ASN A 267 34.39 -33.71 41.20
N ALA A 268 34.82 -34.74 41.92
CA ALA A 268 35.86 -34.58 42.94
C ALA A 268 37.22 -34.20 42.32
N ASP A 269 37.48 -34.60 41.07
CA ASP A 269 38.65 -34.20 40.30
C ASP A 269 38.39 -32.91 39.49
N PRO A 270 39.12 -31.81 39.75
CA PRO A 270 38.96 -30.55 39.02
C PRO A 270 39.19 -30.65 37.50
N ALA A 271 40.07 -31.56 37.04
CA ALA A 271 40.31 -31.75 35.62
C ALA A 271 39.09 -32.39 34.94
N THR A 272 38.52 -33.41 35.58
CA THR A 272 37.27 -34.04 35.14
C THR A 272 36.09 -33.07 35.21
N GLU A 273 35.98 -32.24 36.25
CA GLU A 273 34.93 -31.20 36.30
C GLU A 273 35.06 -30.22 35.13
N THR A 274 36.28 -29.76 34.82
CA THR A 274 36.55 -28.88 33.67
C THR A 274 36.18 -29.56 32.35
N ALA A 275 36.51 -30.85 32.18
CA ALA A 275 36.10 -31.63 31.03
C ALA A 275 34.58 -31.79 30.94
N ASN A 276 33.90 -32.01 32.06
CA ASN A 276 32.44 -32.09 32.12
C ASN A 276 31.76 -30.77 31.75
N ARG A 277 32.29 -29.61 32.16
CA ARG A 277 31.79 -28.29 31.72
C ARG A 277 31.88 -28.13 30.20
N LYS A 278 32.96 -28.64 29.59
CA LYS A 278 33.10 -28.67 28.12
C LYS A 278 32.14 -29.65 27.45
N ARG A 279 31.87 -30.79 28.11
CA ARG A 279 31.06 -31.89 27.58
C ARG A 279 29.55 -31.65 27.68
N PHE A 280 29.07 -31.16 28.82
CA PHE A 280 27.64 -31.04 29.12
C PHE A 280 27.16 -29.59 29.18
N GLY A 281 28.08 -28.64 29.00
CA GLY A 281 27.81 -27.22 29.23
C GLY A 281 28.04 -26.83 30.70
N GLY A 282 28.32 -25.54 30.91
CA GLY A 282 28.21 -24.87 32.20
C GLY A 282 26.76 -24.52 32.52
N ASP A 283 26.55 -23.38 33.17
CA ASP A 283 25.23 -22.96 33.65
C ASP A 283 24.19 -22.90 32.52
N VAL A 284 22.97 -23.32 32.84
CA VAL A 284 21.79 -23.30 31.98
C VAL A 284 21.38 -21.86 31.71
N PHE A 285 21.28 -21.07 32.78
CA PHE A 285 20.96 -19.65 32.78
C PHE A 285 22.17 -18.83 33.20
N LYS A 286 22.36 -17.67 32.58
CA LYS A 286 23.37 -16.67 32.95
C LYS A 286 22.75 -15.28 32.90
N ALA A 287 22.81 -14.55 34.00
CA ALA A 287 22.13 -13.26 34.12
C ALA A 287 22.56 -12.22 33.06
N ASP A 288 23.84 -12.20 32.69
CA ASP A 288 24.39 -11.26 31.70
C ASP A 288 23.99 -11.55 30.25
N GLU A 289 23.52 -12.77 29.97
CA GLU A 289 23.06 -13.20 28.65
C GLU A 289 21.53 -13.33 28.57
N ASP A 290 20.89 -13.68 29.69
CA ASP A 290 19.52 -14.18 29.72
C ASP A 290 18.53 -13.20 30.36
N LEU A 291 18.95 -12.04 30.84
CA LEU A 291 18.07 -10.95 31.29
C LEU A 291 18.30 -9.69 30.45
N THR A 292 17.25 -8.89 30.26
CA THR A 292 17.38 -7.60 29.56
C THR A 292 17.91 -6.58 30.55
N ASP A 293 19.12 -6.07 30.33
CA ASP A 293 19.79 -5.13 31.24
C ASP A 293 19.90 -5.61 32.71
N GLY A 294 19.82 -6.94 32.93
CA GLY A 294 19.81 -7.55 34.26
C GLY A 294 18.46 -7.46 35.01
N ASP A 295 17.38 -7.05 34.34
CA ASP A 295 16.05 -6.94 34.93
C ASP A 295 15.37 -8.32 35.06
N GLU A 296 15.16 -8.77 36.30
CA GLU A 296 14.55 -10.06 36.62
C GLU A 296 13.04 -10.08 36.36
N ASP A 297 12.36 -8.93 36.38
CA ASP A 297 10.94 -8.80 36.08
C ASP A 297 10.64 -9.09 34.60
N ASP A 298 11.67 -9.09 33.76
CA ASP A 298 11.56 -9.50 32.36
C ASP A 298 11.52 -11.02 32.17
N PHE A 299 11.79 -11.82 33.22
CA PHE A 299 11.69 -13.27 33.15
C PHE A 299 10.23 -13.74 33.12
N ARG A 300 9.85 -14.44 32.05
CA ARG A 300 8.43 -14.74 31.73
C ARG A 300 7.95 -16.11 32.18
N VAL A 301 8.78 -16.94 32.81
CA VAL A 301 8.39 -18.30 33.20
C VAL A 301 8.02 -18.31 34.69
N GLU A 302 6.82 -18.81 34.99
CA GLU A 302 6.26 -18.84 36.32
C GLU A 302 6.03 -20.28 36.77
N SER A 303 6.68 -20.72 37.84
CA SER A 303 6.35 -22.00 38.46
C SER A 303 4.99 -21.92 39.16
N ILE A 304 4.10 -22.89 38.88
CA ILE A 304 2.74 -22.90 39.41
C ILE A 304 2.40 -24.22 40.12
N THR A 305 1.46 -24.14 41.05
CA THR A 305 0.87 -25.27 41.76
C THR A 305 -0.22 -25.96 40.95
N TYR A 306 -0.69 -27.12 41.43
CA TYR A 306 -1.78 -27.85 40.78
C TYR A 306 -3.12 -27.08 40.79
N PRO A 307 -3.55 -26.46 41.90
CA PRO A 307 -4.76 -25.63 41.90
C PRO A 307 -4.69 -24.45 40.93
N GLU A 308 -3.54 -23.78 40.85
CA GLU A 308 -3.30 -22.70 39.89
C GLU A 308 -3.42 -23.20 38.44
N LEU A 309 -2.82 -24.36 38.13
CA LEU A 309 -2.94 -24.96 36.80
C LEU A 309 -4.40 -25.23 36.44
N LEU A 310 -5.18 -25.85 37.33
CA LEU A 310 -6.59 -26.10 37.04
C LEU A 310 -7.37 -24.81 36.78
N ASN A 311 -7.09 -23.77 37.55
CA ASN A 311 -7.72 -22.46 37.37
C ASN A 311 -7.32 -21.78 36.06
N ILE A 312 -6.07 -21.89 35.64
CA ILE A 312 -5.61 -21.43 34.32
C ILE A 312 -6.36 -22.18 33.22
N LEU A 313 -6.46 -23.51 33.33
CA LEU A 313 -7.17 -24.33 32.35
C LEU A 313 -8.70 -24.10 32.36
N ASP A 314 -9.26 -23.50 33.41
CA ASP A 314 -10.67 -23.09 33.49
C ASP A 314 -10.90 -21.62 33.12
N SER A 315 -9.84 -20.85 32.89
CA SER A 315 -9.92 -19.40 32.61
C SER A 315 -10.06 -19.10 31.12
N ASP A 316 -10.64 -17.95 30.81
CA ASP A 316 -10.75 -17.45 29.43
C ASP A 316 -9.39 -16.97 28.90
N GLY A 317 -9.12 -17.26 27.62
CA GLY A 317 -7.96 -16.76 26.89
C GLY A 317 -6.94 -17.84 26.51
N GLU A 318 -5.93 -17.43 25.75
CA GLU A 318 -4.87 -18.32 25.28
C GLU A 318 -3.63 -18.25 26.18
N PHE A 319 -3.24 -19.38 26.76
CA PHE A 319 -2.15 -19.53 27.71
C PHE A 319 -1.02 -20.38 27.14
N LEU A 320 0.23 -20.07 27.52
CA LEU A 320 1.36 -20.96 27.29
C LEU A 320 1.64 -21.79 28.55
N VAL A 321 1.65 -23.11 28.40
CA VAL A 321 1.88 -24.05 29.50
C VAL A 321 3.06 -24.96 29.18
N LEU A 322 4.09 -24.90 30.02
CA LEU A 322 5.24 -25.79 30.01
C LEU A 322 5.05 -26.87 31.07
N PHE A 323 4.97 -28.13 30.66
CA PHE A 323 4.99 -29.26 31.57
C PHE A 323 6.45 -29.67 31.81
N GLY A 324 7.00 -29.26 32.95
CA GLY A 324 8.44 -29.26 33.19
C GLY A 324 8.81 -29.10 34.66
N GLY A 325 9.79 -29.88 35.13
CA GLY A 325 10.35 -29.78 36.48
C GLY A 325 11.85 -29.47 36.46
N THR A 326 12.37 -28.83 37.50
CA THR A 326 13.81 -28.49 37.62
C THR A 326 14.70 -29.73 37.66
N TRP A 327 14.16 -30.86 38.12
CA TRP A 327 14.81 -32.17 38.12
C TRP A 327 14.97 -32.76 36.72
N CYS A 328 14.16 -32.36 35.74
CA CYS A 328 14.13 -32.97 34.42
C CYS A 328 15.21 -32.35 33.52
N HIS A 329 16.10 -33.21 33.01
CA HIS A 329 17.16 -32.77 32.10
C HIS A 329 16.60 -32.29 30.75
N ASN A 330 15.43 -32.78 30.32
CA ASN A 330 14.77 -32.29 29.10
C ASN A 330 14.16 -30.91 29.31
N THR A 331 13.59 -30.62 30.49
CA THR A 331 13.12 -29.27 30.82
C THR A 331 14.28 -28.28 30.86
N ALA A 332 15.39 -28.65 31.53
CA ALA A 332 16.59 -27.83 31.55
C ALA A 332 17.11 -27.51 30.14
N ALA A 333 16.99 -28.44 29.19
CA ALA A 333 17.41 -28.25 27.81
C ALA A 333 16.64 -27.19 27.02
N ILE A 334 15.42 -26.84 27.44
CA ILE A 334 14.51 -25.98 26.67
C ILE A 334 14.03 -24.73 27.41
N ILE A 335 14.13 -24.69 28.74
CA ILE A 335 13.51 -23.63 29.54
C ILE A 335 14.13 -22.26 29.27
N LYS A 336 15.45 -22.19 29.04
CA LYS A 336 16.14 -20.97 28.64
C LYS A 336 15.59 -20.39 27.34
N GLN A 337 15.48 -21.22 26.29
CA GLN A 337 14.93 -20.79 25.00
C GLN A 337 13.44 -20.47 25.10
N THR A 338 12.70 -21.20 25.93
CA THR A 338 11.28 -20.88 26.21
C THR A 338 11.14 -19.48 26.80
N ALA A 339 11.96 -19.12 27.79
CA ALA A 339 11.97 -17.78 28.38
C ALA A 339 12.44 -16.70 27.40
N GLU A 340 13.46 -16.99 26.59
CA GLU A 340 13.94 -16.06 25.55
C GLU A 340 12.88 -15.81 24.47
N TYR A 341 12.22 -16.85 23.95
CA TYR A 341 11.16 -16.69 22.96
C TYR A 341 9.94 -15.99 23.54
N ALA A 342 9.57 -16.25 24.79
CA ALA A 342 8.49 -15.52 25.44
C ALA A 342 8.75 -14.01 25.39
N ARG A 343 9.97 -13.56 25.70
CA ARG A 343 10.35 -12.16 25.56
C ARG A 343 10.39 -11.69 24.10
N ARG A 344 11.03 -12.48 23.21
CA ARG A 344 11.16 -12.18 21.77
C ARG A 344 9.82 -11.86 21.12
N TYR A 345 8.76 -12.57 21.52
CA TYR A 345 7.42 -12.44 20.99
C TYR A 345 6.45 -11.66 21.90
N GLY A 346 6.95 -10.99 22.95
CA GLY A 346 6.13 -10.16 23.82
C GLY A 346 5.03 -10.95 24.53
N ILE A 347 5.30 -12.19 24.93
CA ILE A 347 4.43 -13.01 25.78
C ILE A 347 4.47 -12.48 27.22
N LYS A 348 3.31 -12.35 27.84
CA LYS A 348 3.20 -11.92 29.23
C LYS A 348 3.75 -12.95 30.22
N LYS A 349 3.35 -14.21 30.06
CA LYS A 349 3.70 -15.29 31.00
C LYS A 349 3.66 -16.66 30.32
N VAL A 350 4.56 -17.54 30.75
CA VAL A 350 4.60 -18.98 30.46
C VAL A 350 4.46 -19.71 31.79
N TYR A 351 3.41 -20.48 31.94
CA TYR A 351 3.11 -21.20 33.17
C TYR A 351 3.81 -22.57 33.18
N ASN A 352 4.69 -22.81 34.14
CA ASN A 352 5.47 -24.02 34.26
C ASN A 352 4.94 -24.92 35.39
N PHE A 353 4.43 -26.10 35.03
CA PHE A 353 3.89 -27.08 35.97
C PHE A 353 4.70 -28.37 35.98
N ASP A 354 5.10 -28.83 37.17
CA ASP A 354 5.78 -30.11 37.37
C ASP A 354 4.79 -31.20 37.78
N PHE A 355 4.78 -32.31 37.03
CA PHE A 355 4.00 -33.49 37.41
C PHE A 355 4.58 -34.23 38.64
N SER A 356 5.82 -33.94 39.05
CA SER A 356 6.37 -34.34 40.34
C SER A 356 6.03 -33.27 41.37
N LEU A 357 5.08 -33.53 42.27
CA LEU A 357 4.59 -32.51 43.21
C LEU A 357 5.64 -32.05 44.24
N ASP A 358 6.79 -32.73 44.32
CA ASP A 358 7.95 -32.36 45.15
C ASP A 358 9.25 -32.14 44.35
N SER A 359 9.18 -32.16 43.01
CA SER A 359 10.31 -31.97 42.10
C SER A 359 11.53 -32.90 42.35
N THR A 360 11.28 -34.20 42.60
CA THR A 360 12.36 -35.18 42.84
C THR A 360 12.66 -36.08 41.65
N GLY A 361 11.68 -36.42 40.82
CA GLY A 361 11.92 -37.30 39.66
C GLY A 361 10.71 -38.08 39.18
N ASN A 362 10.92 -38.91 38.15
CA ASN A 362 9.93 -39.82 37.57
C ASN A 362 10.24 -41.32 37.76
N GLY A 363 11.07 -41.66 38.75
CA GLY A 363 11.39 -43.06 39.06
C GLY A 363 10.16 -43.87 39.43
N GLY A 364 10.08 -45.13 39.00
CA GLY A 364 8.90 -45.98 39.22
C GLY A 364 8.57 -46.30 40.68
N SER A 365 9.42 -45.92 41.64
CA SER A 365 9.19 -45.98 43.09
C SER A 365 8.77 -44.64 43.72
N LEU A 366 8.69 -43.57 42.93
CA LEU A 366 8.24 -42.25 43.36
C LEU A 366 6.72 -42.17 43.20
N ASP A 367 6.02 -41.98 44.30
CA ASP A 367 4.55 -41.91 44.33
C ASP A 367 3.99 -40.51 44.11
N LYS A 368 4.85 -39.50 44.25
CA LYS A 368 4.53 -38.08 44.14
C LYS A 368 4.48 -37.59 42.69
N HIS A 369 4.88 -38.46 41.75
CA HIS A 369 4.79 -38.18 40.34
C HIS A 369 3.41 -38.58 39.81
N ILE A 370 2.55 -37.62 39.49
CA ILE A 370 1.13 -37.86 39.20
C ILE A 370 0.87 -38.47 37.81
N ARG A 371 1.80 -38.33 36.86
CA ARG A 371 1.69 -38.90 35.49
C ARG A 371 1.94 -40.42 35.38
N ASP A 372 1.97 -41.16 36.48
CA ASP A 372 2.15 -42.61 36.49
C ASP A 372 0.93 -43.34 37.05
N ASN A 373 0.84 -44.64 36.77
CA ASN A 373 -0.33 -45.45 37.16
C ASN A 373 -0.59 -45.37 38.67
N ALA A 374 -1.87 -45.24 39.03
CA ALA A 374 -2.35 -45.19 40.42
C ALA A 374 -1.80 -46.35 41.27
N PHE A 375 -1.67 -47.52 40.64
CA PHE A 375 -1.18 -48.73 41.29
C PHE A 375 0.29 -49.01 41.00
N ARG A 376 1.02 -49.40 42.05
CA ARG A 376 2.37 -49.95 41.98
C ARG A 376 2.45 -51.26 42.75
N THR A 377 3.25 -52.19 42.25
CA THR A 377 3.61 -53.40 43.00
C THR A 377 4.63 -53.06 44.07
N VAL A 378 4.28 -53.24 45.34
CA VAL A 378 5.18 -53.07 46.48
C VAL A 378 5.18 -54.35 47.31
N GLY A 379 6.35 -54.96 47.51
CA GLY A 379 6.47 -56.25 48.19
C GLY A 379 5.68 -57.38 47.53
N GLY A 380 5.49 -57.35 46.20
CA GLY A 380 4.72 -58.34 45.44
C GLY A 380 3.20 -58.13 45.44
N VAL A 381 2.70 -57.08 46.11
CA VAL A 381 1.26 -56.75 46.18
C VAL A 381 0.99 -55.47 45.41
N SER A 382 -0.06 -55.46 44.58
CA SER A 382 -0.53 -54.25 43.90
C SER A 382 -1.19 -53.31 44.90
N ARG A 383 -0.74 -52.06 44.99
CA ARG A 383 -1.21 -51.06 45.96
C ARG A 383 -1.48 -49.74 45.27
N LYS A 384 -2.55 -49.04 45.67
CA LYS A 384 -2.87 -47.70 45.19
C LYS A 384 -2.00 -46.70 45.94
N THR A 385 -0.89 -46.29 45.34
CA THR A 385 0.11 -45.45 46.00
C THR A 385 0.22 -44.05 45.43
N ARG A 386 -0.34 -43.80 44.23
CA ARG A 386 -0.23 -42.51 43.54
C ARG A 386 -1.58 -41.81 43.40
N PRO A 387 -1.63 -40.46 43.52
CA PRO A 387 -2.82 -39.68 43.23
C PRO A 387 -2.98 -39.43 41.71
N ALA A 388 -2.98 -40.48 40.90
CA ALA A 388 -3.01 -40.38 39.43
C ALA A 388 -4.30 -39.74 38.88
N GLN A 389 -5.37 -39.66 39.67
CA GLN A 389 -6.59 -38.94 39.33
C GLN A 389 -6.33 -37.44 39.08
N LEU A 390 -5.32 -36.87 39.74
CA LEU A 390 -4.94 -35.46 39.53
C LEU A 390 -4.50 -35.23 38.09
N TYR A 391 -3.68 -36.15 37.56
CA TYR A 391 -3.25 -36.13 36.17
C TYR A 391 -4.42 -36.39 35.21
N GLY A 392 -5.32 -37.31 35.56
CA GLY A 392 -6.56 -37.54 34.81
C GLY A 392 -7.38 -36.25 34.61
N ARG A 393 -7.59 -35.46 35.67
CA ARG A 393 -8.31 -34.17 35.61
C ARG A 393 -7.63 -33.15 34.67
N ILE A 394 -6.29 -33.11 34.63
CA ILE A 394 -5.55 -32.25 33.69
C ILE A 394 -5.84 -32.70 32.25
N LEU A 395 -5.75 -34.00 31.98
CA LEU A 395 -5.89 -34.53 30.62
C LEU A 395 -7.33 -34.49 30.10
N GLU A 396 -8.33 -34.49 30.98
CA GLU A 396 -9.73 -34.21 30.62
C GLU A 396 -9.88 -32.79 30.00
N LYS A 397 -9.09 -31.81 30.46
CA LYS A 397 -9.07 -30.45 29.90
C LYS A 397 -8.20 -30.32 28.64
N LEU A 398 -7.27 -31.25 28.41
CA LEU A 398 -6.36 -31.27 27.25
C LEU A 398 -6.79 -32.30 26.19
N ALA A 399 -8.08 -32.33 25.87
CA ALA A 399 -8.72 -33.44 25.14
C ALA A 399 -8.09 -33.76 23.77
N ASN A 400 -7.59 -32.77 23.04
CA ASN A 400 -6.94 -32.92 21.73
C ASN A 400 -5.40 -32.89 21.77
N ALA A 401 -4.78 -32.89 22.96
CA ALA A 401 -3.33 -32.99 23.08
C ALA A 401 -2.81 -34.26 22.40
N LYS A 402 -1.85 -34.10 21.48
CA LYS A 402 -1.13 -35.24 20.89
C LYS A 402 0.06 -35.61 21.79
N THR A 403 0.22 -36.90 22.05
CA THR A 403 1.29 -37.45 22.89
C THR A 403 2.04 -38.55 22.15
N GLN A 404 3.22 -38.92 22.63
CA GLN A 404 3.95 -40.07 22.11
C GLN A 404 3.25 -41.40 22.43
N TYR A 405 2.62 -41.49 23.61
CA TYR A 405 1.92 -42.69 24.09
C TYR A 405 0.42 -42.57 23.90
N LYS A 406 -0.21 -43.66 23.48
CA LYS A 406 -1.65 -43.75 23.27
C LYS A 406 -2.35 -44.53 24.38
N VAL A 407 -3.66 -44.30 24.50
CA VAL A 407 -4.53 -45.03 25.44
C VAL A 407 -4.94 -46.39 24.88
N LEU A 408 -5.26 -46.46 23.59
CA LEU A 408 -5.68 -47.66 22.86
C LEU A 408 -5.10 -47.65 21.44
N GLY A 409 -5.19 -48.78 20.74
CA GLY A 409 -4.58 -48.99 19.42
C GLY A 409 -4.95 -47.96 18.35
N GLU A 410 -6.14 -47.38 18.42
CA GLU A 410 -6.75 -46.50 17.41
C GLU A 410 -6.56 -45.00 17.70
N GLU A 411 -6.10 -44.66 18.91
CA GLU A 411 -5.85 -43.28 19.35
C GLU A 411 -4.57 -42.68 18.73
N PRO A 412 -4.48 -41.35 18.54
CA PRO A 412 -3.25 -40.68 18.12
C PRO A 412 -2.07 -40.99 19.07
N GLY A 413 -0.94 -41.45 18.53
CA GLY A 413 0.27 -41.83 19.28
C GLY A 413 1.04 -42.98 18.62
N THR A 414 2.30 -43.20 19.00
CA THR A 414 3.26 -43.91 18.12
C THR A 414 4.08 -45.00 18.71
N GLN A 415 4.33 -44.93 20.03
CA GLN A 415 5.34 -45.78 20.62
C GLN A 415 4.72 -47.07 21.14
N SER A 416 3.66 -46.94 21.93
CA SER A 416 2.93 -48.05 22.50
C SER A 416 1.66 -47.57 23.18
N THR A 417 0.74 -48.52 23.43
CA THR A 417 -0.33 -48.31 24.38
C THR A 417 0.26 -48.26 25.79
N SER A 418 0.38 -47.06 26.35
CA SER A 418 0.92 -46.81 27.68
C SER A 418 0.10 -45.72 28.39
N PRO A 419 -1.21 -45.97 28.63
CA PRO A 419 -2.05 -45.03 29.33
C PRO A 419 -1.59 -44.86 30.77
N VAL A 420 -1.87 -43.68 31.34
CA VAL A 420 -1.92 -43.49 32.78
C VAL A 420 -3.27 -44.01 33.26
N LYS A 421 -3.22 -45.05 34.10
CA LYS A 421 -4.40 -45.62 34.76
C LYS A 421 -4.70 -44.87 36.04
N TYR A 422 -5.91 -44.33 36.14
CA TYR A 422 -6.41 -43.62 37.32
C TYR A 422 -7.84 -44.02 37.63
N TYR A 423 -8.35 -43.63 38.80
CA TYR A 423 -9.66 -44.07 39.28
C TYR A 423 -10.49 -42.89 39.79
N VAL A 424 -11.76 -42.81 39.38
CA VAL A 424 -12.72 -41.80 39.83
C VAL A 424 -13.97 -42.53 40.31
N GLY A 425 -14.37 -42.32 41.57
CA GLY A 425 -15.53 -43.05 42.14
C GLY A 425 -15.40 -44.58 42.12
N GLY A 426 -14.17 -45.10 42.06
CA GLY A 426 -13.88 -46.55 41.94
C GLY A 426 -13.82 -47.09 40.51
N GLU A 427 -14.16 -46.29 39.49
CA GLU A 427 -14.09 -46.68 38.08
C GLU A 427 -12.69 -46.44 37.50
N GLU A 428 -12.13 -47.43 36.78
CA GLU A 428 -10.86 -47.28 36.06
C GLU A 428 -11.05 -46.37 34.84
N LYS A 429 -10.25 -45.30 34.77
CA LYS A 429 -10.12 -44.43 33.61
C LYS A 429 -8.68 -44.46 33.09
N LEU A 430 -8.54 -44.12 31.81
CA LEU A 430 -7.26 -44.08 31.11
C LEU A 430 -6.99 -42.68 30.56
N ALA A 431 -5.79 -42.16 30.75
CA ALA A 431 -5.34 -40.90 30.18
C ALA A 431 -4.13 -41.10 29.27
N ARG A 432 -4.01 -40.26 28.23
CA ARG A 432 -2.80 -40.17 27.41
C ARG A 432 -1.62 -39.70 28.29
N LYS A 433 -0.41 -40.13 27.98
CA LYS A 433 0.79 -39.79 28.77
C LYS A 433 1.61 -38.73 28.06
N ILE A 434 1.65 -37.53 28.64
CA ILE A 434 2.51 -36.41 28.25
C ILE A 434 3.90 -36.63 28.89
N GLN A 435 4.95 -36.42 28.12
CA GLN A 435 6.32 -36.40 28.64
C GLN A 435 6.70 -35.02 29.19
N VAL A 436 7.74 -34.98 30.03
CA VAL A 436 8.19 -33.75 30.72
C VAL A 436 9.22 -33.04 29.83
N GLY A 437 9.16 -31.71 29.77
CA GLY A 437 9.80 -30.89 28.74
C GLY A 437 8.87 -30.64 27.55
N HIS A 438 7.57 -30.47 27.79
CA HIS A 438 6.56 -30.31 26.75
C HIS A 438 5.87 -28.95 26.87
N LEU A 439 5.95 -28.14 25.81
CA LEU A 439 5.32 -26.81 25.74
C LEU A 439 4.11 -26.86 24.83
N LEU A 440 3.00 -26.27 25.27
CA LEU A 440 1.80 -26.10 24.46
C LEU A 440 1.15 -24.73 24.64
N SER A 441 0.33 -24.32 23.67
CA SER A 441 -0.65 -23.25 23.84
C SER A 441 -2.05 -23.82 24.05
N TYR A 442 -2.78 -23.21 24.98
CA TYR A 442 -4.06 -23.69 25.49
C TYR A 442 -5.10 -22.58 25.48
N ASP A 443 -6.27 -22.85 24.90
CA ASP A 443 -7.45 -22.00 24.96
C ASP A 443 -8.68 -22.90 25.11
N LYS A 444 -9.35 -22.83 26.28
CA LYS A 444 -10.47 -23.73 26.60
C LYS A 444 -11.64 -23.64 25.62
N ASP A 445 -11.82 -22.49 24.96
CA ASP A 445 -12.94 -22.23 24.06
C ASP A 445 -12.61 -22.53 22.59
N ALA A 446 -11.37 -22.95 22.32
CA ALA A 446 -10.93 -23.29 20.99
C ALA A 446 -11.66 -24.54 20.46
N THR A 447 -12.06 -24.47 19.19
CA THR A 447 -12.72 -25.57 18.49
C THR A 447 -12.09 -25.83 17.13
N GLU A 448 -12.10 -27.10 16.73
CA GLU A 448 -11.70 -27.55 15.39
C GLU A 448 -12.81 -28.43 14.83
N GLY A 449 -13.35 -28.08 13.66
CA GLY A 449 -14.49 -28.79 13.07
C GLY A 449 -15.75 -28.81 13.96
N GLY A 450 -15.91 -27.82 14.84
CA GLY A 450 -17.01 -27.74 15.81
C GLY A 450 -16.87 -28.65 17.04
N GLN A 451 -15.74 -29.34 17.20
CA GLN A 451 -15.41 -30.12 18.39
C GLN A 451 -14.43 -29.33 19.29
N PRO A 452 -14.46 -29.53 20.62
CA PRO A 452 -13.46 -28.95 21.52
C PRO A 452 -12.04 -29.33 21.09
N ALA A 453 -11.20 -28.32 20.86
CA ALA A 453 -9.81 -28.47 20.47
C ALA A 453 -8.92 -27.51 21.28
N PRO A 454 -8.91 -27.63 22.62
CA PRO A 454 -8.35 -26.61 23.49
C PRO A 454 -6.83 -26.47 23.42
N VAL A 455 -6.10 -27.51 23.00
CA VAL A 455 -4.67 -27.37 22.64
C VAL A 455 -4.58 -26.81 21.23
N ARG A 456 -4.18 -25.53 21.14
CA ARG A 456 -4.09 -24.76 19.90
C ARG A 456 -2.85 -25.12 19.09
N ASP A 457 -1.71 -25.24 19.77
CA ASP A 457 -0.44 -25.71 19.20
C ASP A 457 0.41 -26.38 20.30
N GLN A 458 1.38 -27.19 19.91
CA GLN A 458 2.30 -27.82 20.86
C GLN A 458 3.62 -28.25 20.22
N ALA A 459 4.69 -28.19 21.00
CA ALA A 459 6.03 -28.54 20.56
C ALA A 459 6.17 -30.06 20.48
N ILE A 460 5.73 -30.63 19.35
CA ILE A 460 5.79 -32.07 19.08
C ILE A 460 6.04 -32.32 17.60
N ARG A 461 6.79 -33.39 17.30
CA ARG A 461 6.85 -33.90 15.94
C ARG A 461 5.59 -34.71 15.68
N SER A 462 4.62 -34.17 14.95
CA SER A 462 3.38 -34.90 14.61
C SER A 462 3.52 -35.75 13.35
N ASP A 463 2.78 -36.86 13.27
CA ASP A 463 2.53 -37.62 12.03
C ASP A 463 3.80 -38.06 11.26
N TRP A 464 4.91 -38.25 11.96
CA TRP A 464 6.21 -38.57 11.37
C TRP A 464 6.33 -40.04 10.98
N THR A 465 6.85 -40.31 9.78
CA THR A 465 7.13 -41.68 9.34
C THR A 465 8.62 -41.94 9.47
N ASN A 466 9.00 -43.03 10.14
CA ASN A 466 10.41 -43.37 10.31
C ASN A 466 11.06 -43.78 8.97
N PRO A 467 12.02 -42.98 8.45
CA PRO A 467 12.71 -43.30 7.20
C PRO A 467 13.72 -44.45 7.36
N ASP A 468 14.06 -44.84 8.59
CA ASP A 468 15.01 -45.92 8.90
C ASP A 468 14.38 -47.33 8.84
N GLY A 469 13.08 -47.43 8.53
CA GLY A 469 12.36 -48.72 8.48
C GLY A 469 12.11 -49.35 9.85
N GLY A 470 12.20 -48.59 10.93
CA GLY A 470 11.87 -49.03 12.29
C GLY A 470 10.38 -49.04 12.59
N THR A 471 9.97 -49.66 13.71
CA THR A 471 8.55 -49.86 14.08
C THR A 471 7.82 -48.62 14.59
N PHE A 472 8.49 -47.47 14.70
CA PHE A 472 7.93 -46.24 15.28
C PHE A 472 7.45 -45.28 14.20
N ALA A 473 6.17 -44.90 14.20
CA ALA A 473 5.62 -43.88 13.31
C ALA A 473 4.50 -43.09 14.00
N GLY A 474 4.50 -41.75 13.82
CA GLY A 474 3.51 -40.71 14.16
C GLY A 474 4.09 -39.57 15.06
N ASN A 475 3.34 -39.16 16.09
CA ASN A 475 3.76 -38.24 17.18
C ASN A 475 5.02 -38.65 18.01
N VAL A 476 5.99 -37.74 18.13
CA VAL A 476 7.19 -37.89 18.98
C VAL A 476 7.40 -36.61 19.79
N GLU A 477 7.44 -36.73 21.12
CA GLU A 477 7.73 -35.62 22.03
C GLU A 477 9.24 -35.35 22.07
N TYR A 478 9.63 -34.08 22.15
CA TYR A 478 11.03 -33.69 22.05
C TYR A 478 11.80 -33.90 23.35
N MET A 479 12.40 -35.08 23.52
CA MET A 479 13.34 -35.40 24.60
C MET A 479 14.76 -34.94 24.23
N THR A 480 15.01 -33.64 24.29
CA THR A 480 16.21 -32.99 23.71
C THR A 480 17.51 -33.20 24.50
N GLU A 481 17.42 -33.71 25.74
CA GLU A 481 18.53 -33.91 26.68
C GLU A 481 19.30 -32.63 27.05
N VAL A 482 19.79 -32.53 28.29
CA VAL A 482 20.29 -31.26 28.86
C VAL A 482 21.55 -30.68 28.19
N TRP A 483 22.33 -31.47 27.47
CA TRP A 483 23.63 -31.02 26.96
C TRP A 483 23.49 -30.01 25.80
N PHE A 484 22.24 -29.70 25.41
CA PHE A 484 21.88 -28.61 24.48
C PHE A 484 21.67 -27.23 25.16
N THR A 485 21.72 -27.14 26.49
CA THR A 485 21.45 -25.92 27.29
C THR A 485 22.22 -24.66 26.87
N GLN A 486 23.36 -24.80 26.20
CA GLN A 486 24.22 -23.66 25.88
C GLN A 486 24.00 -23.04 24.50
N GLY A 487 22.89 -23.36 23.80
CA GLY A 487 22.59 -22.75 22.49
C GLY A 487 23.66 -23.01 21.43
N LYS A 488 24.51 -24.01 21.65
CA LYS A 488 25.65 -24.32 20.78
C LYS A 488 25.16 -25.17 19.64
N ASP A 489 24.70 -24.53 18.58
CA ASP A 489 24.58 -25.13 17.25
C ASP A 489 25.98 -25.26 16.58
N ALA A 490 26.99 -25.69 17.36
CA ALA A 490 28.37 -25.82 16.90
C ALA A 490 28.58 -27.19 16.24
N THR A 491 28.96 -27.29 14.97
CA THR A 491 29.22 -28.59 14.31
C THR A 491 30.17 -29.48 15.13
N TYR A 492 29.96 -30.80 15.13
CA TYR A 492 30.89 -31.73 15.77
C TYR A 492 32.32 -31.51 15.23
N ASP A 493 33.28 -31.29 16.12
CA ASP A 493 34.69 -31.16 15.79
C ASP A 493 35.44 -32.44 16.18
N SER A 494 36.01 -33.13 15.20
CA SER A 494 36.80 -34.34 15.43
C SER A 494 38.16 -34.04 16.09
N ALA A 495 38.64 -32.79 16.00
CA ALA A 495 39.86 -32.33 16.65
C ALA A 495 39.66 -31.99 18.14
N ASP A 496 38.42 -31.67 18.55
CA ASP A 496 38.03 -31.51 19.95
C ASP A 496 36.84 -32.45 20.27
N PRO A 497 37.08 -33.77 20.31
CA PRO A 497 36.00 -34.74 20.43
C PRO A 497 35.31 -34.69 21.82
N ASP A 498 35.88 -33.99 22.80
CA ASP A 498 35.29 -33.78 24.13
C ASP A 498 34.42 -32.52 24.18
N GLN A 499 34.43 -31.68 23.14
CA GLN A 499 33.49 -30.58 22.96
C GLN A 499 32.07 -31.14 22.77
N LEU A 500 31.23 -30.97 23.80
CA LEU A 500 29.77 -31.15 23.75
C LEU A 500 29.28 -32.55 23.37
N ARG A 501 29.83 -33.59 24.01
CA ARG A 501 29.26 -34.95 23.89
C ARG A 501 27.96 -35.09 24.69
N GLY A 502 26.91 -35.60 24.04
CA GLY A 502 25.81 -36.25 24.73
C GLY A 502 26.22 -37.56 25.43
N ASN A 503 25.25 -38.43 25.72
CA ASN A 503 25.51 -39.75 26.33
C ASN A 503 26.15 -40.76 25.35
N VAL A 504 26.39 -40.37 24.09
CA VAL A 504 26.91 -41.25 23.02
C VAL A 504 28.43 -41.26 23.00
N ASN A 505 29.01 -42.44 22.83
CA ASN A 505 30.45 -42.62 22.63
C ASN A 505 30.82 -42.40 21.15
N VAL A 506 31.60 -41.35 20.86
CA VAL A 506 31.95 -40.90 19.50
C VAL A 506 33.25 -41.51 18.93
N SER A 507 33.78 -42.58 19.52
CA SER A 507 35.04 -43.19 19.07
C SER A 507 35.01 -43.79 17.65
N THR A 508 33.84 -43.84 17.00
CA THR A 508 33.65 -44.34 15.64
C THR A 508 32.75 -43.39 14.84
N GLU A 509 32.84 -43.43 13.51
CA GLU A 509 31.98 -42.68 12.58
C GLU A 509 30.48 -42.91 12.86
N VAL A 510 30.12 -44.16 13.20
CA VAL A 510 28.75 -44.56 13.61
C VAL A 510 28.27 -43.76 14.83
N GLY A 511 29.16 -43.46 15.78
CA GLY A 511 28.85 -42.64 16.95
C GLY A 511 28.72 -41.14 16.67
N GLN A 512 29.40 -40.64 15.63
CA GLN A 512 29.33 -39.22 15.21
C GLN A 512 27.97 -38.88 14.61
N ASN A 513 27.43 -39.76 13.76
CA ASN A 513 26.09 -39.61 13.17
C ASN A 513 24.99 -39.57 14.24
N ALA A 514 25.07 -40.45 15.25
CA ALA A 514 24.13 -40.45 16.36
C ALA A 514 24.16 -39.13 17.14
N LEU A 515 25.35 -38.61 17.46
CA LEU A 515 25.46 -37.30 18.10
C LEU A 515 24.85 -36.18 17.22
N GLN A 516 25.16 -36.15 15.92
CA GLN A 516 24.61 -35.12 15.03
C GLN A 516 23.08 -35.23 14.87
N ASN A 517 22.52 -36.44 14.85
CA ASN A 517 21.06 -36.66 14.83
C ASN A 517 20.39 -36.18 16.11
N GLN A 518 20.99 -36.41 17.29
CA GLN A 518 20.47 -35.85 18.55
C GLN A 518 20.43 -34.32 18.50
N ARG A 519 21.45 -33.71 17.90
CA ARG A 519 21.56 -32.25 17.81
C ARG A 519 20.54 -31.64 16.88
N ASN A 520 20.34 -32.27 15.72
CA ASN A 520 19.29 -31.86 14.80
C ASN A 520 17.89 -32.05 15.41
N PHE A 521 17.68 -33.13 16.18
CA PHE A 521 16.45 -33.35 16.93
C PHE A 521 16.20 -32.27 17.99
N ALA A 522 17.23 -31.89 18.74
CA ALA A 522 17.16 -30.81 19.72
C ALA A 522 16.92 -29.44 19.08
N LYS A 523 17.59 -29.15 17.96
CA LYS A 523 17.37 -27.94 17.17
C LYS A 523 15.94 -27.83 16.64
N GLU A 524 15.41 -28.92 16.09
CA GLU A 524 14.01 -28.96 15.67
C GLU A 524 13.06 -28.68 16.83
N ALA A 525 13.32 -29.23 18.01
CA ALA A 525 12.51 -28.96 19.20
C ALA A 525 12.50 -27.48 19.59
N ILE A 526 13.67 -26.83 19.60
CA ILE A 526 13.79 -25.40 19.90
C ILE A 526 13.04 -24.57 18.85
N ASP A 527 13.15 -24.92 17.58
CA ASP A 527 12.37 -24.28 16.51
C ASP A 527 10.86 -24.51 16.70
N GLN A 528 10.41 -25.70 17.10
CA GLN A 528 8.99 -25.93 17.40
C GLN A 528 8.50 -25.18 18.64
N ILE A 529 9.32 -25.03 19.68
CA ILE A 529 9.01 -24.20 20.85
C ILE A 529 8.85 -22.74 20.42
N ARG A 530 9.79 -22.23 19.60
CA ARG A 530 9.68 -20.89 19.00
C ARG A 530 8.37 -20.75 18.22
N ASP A 531 8.03 -21.73 17.40
CA ASP A 531 6.84 -21.68 16.54
C ASP A 531 5.54 -21.66 17.38
N VAL A 532 5.46 -22.43 18.47
CA VAL A 532 4.32 -22.41 19.41
C VAL A 532 4.20 -21.04 20.09
N VAL A 533 5.31 -20.51 20.59
CA VAL A 533 5.35 -19.20 21.25
C VAL A 533 4.97 -18.08 20.28
N ALA A 534 5.52 -18.11 19.06
CA ALA A 534 5.18 -17.16 18.00
C ALA A 534 3.70 -17.27 17.61
N GLY A 535 3.13 -18.47 17.60
CA GLY A 535 1.70 -18.69 17.33
C GLY A 535 0.78 -17.91 18.26
N VAL A 536 1.06 -17.91 19.57
CA VAL A 536 0.31 -17.13 20.57
C VAL A 536 0.48 -15.61 20.35
N ALA A 537 1.59 -15.18 19.77
CA ALA A 537 1.84 -13.79 19.38
C ALA A 537 1.25 -13.41 18.00
N GLY A 538 0.51 -14.31 17.34
CA GLY A 538 -0.11 -14.07 16.04
C GLY A 538 0.68 -14.58 14.84
N GLY A 539 1.79 -15.30 15.06
CA GLY A 539 2.58 -15.95 14.02
C GLY A 539 3.77 -15.13 13.51
N TYR A 540 4.17 -15.40 12.27
CA TYR A 540 5.32 -14.83 11.59
C TYR A 540 4.89 -13.87 10.50
N ASP A 541 5.40 -12.65 10.54
CA ASP A 541 5.31 -11.74 9.40
C ASP A 541 5.98 -12.34 8.16
N SER A 542 5.47 -11.92 7.00
CA SER A 542 6.06 -12.24 5.70
C SER A 542 6.19 -11.00 4.82
N THR A 543 7.13 -11.04 3.89
CA THR A 543 7.24 -10.05 2.82
C THR A 543 7.26 -10.74 1.46
N VAL A 544 6.78 -10.03 0.44
CA VAL A 544 6.74 -10.50 -0.95
C VAL A 544 7.63 -9.60 -1.80
N ALA A 545 8.61 -10.21 -2.45
CA ALA A 545 9.45 -9.56 -3.46
C ALA A 545 9.19 -10.17 -4.83
N VAL A 546 9.12 -9.33 -5.88
CA VAL A 546 8.80 -9.77 -7.23
C VAL A 546 9.96 -9.45 -8.17
N THR A 547 10.37 -10.42 -8.97
CA THR A 547 11.42 -10.27 -9.98
C THR A 547 10.95 -10.79 -11.33
N GLY A 548 11.52 -10.28 -12.42
CA GLY A 548 11.20 -10.72 -13.78
C GLY A 548 9.85 -10.23 -14.35
N ALA A 549 8.98 -9.65 -13.52
CA ALA A 549 7.71 -9.07 -13.98
C ALA A 549 7.95 -7.94 -15.00
N PRO A 550 7.25 -7.94 -16.15
CA PRO A 550 7.34 -6.89 -17.15
C PRO A 550 6.91 -5.55 -16.55
N THR A 551 7.71 -4.50 -16.80
CA THR A 551 7.34 -3.12 -16.46
C THR A 551 6.51 -2.47 -17.55
N SER A 552 6.51 -3.03 -18.75
CA SER A 552 5.67 -2.58 -19.85
C SER A 552 5.32 -3.69 -20.83
N VAL A 553 4.13 -3.63 -21.42
CA VAL A 553 3.66 -4.52 -22.50
C VAL A 553 2.97 -3.70 -23.60
N SER A 554 2.74 -4.32 -24.76
CA SER A 554 2.00 -3.68 -25.86
C SER A 554 0.52 -4.04 -25.80
N VAL A 555 -0.35 -3.14 -26.24
CA VAL A 555 -1.79 -3.43 -26.38
C VAL A 555 -2.12 -4.49 -27.44
N GLU A 556 -1.27 -4.66 -28.47
CA GLU A 556 -1.52 -5.59 -29.58
C GLU A 556 -1.21 -7.05 -29.22
N ASN A 557 -0.22 -7.26 -28.37
CA ASN A 557 0.11 -8.55 -27.81
C ASN A 557 0.67 -8.34 -26.40
N PRO A 558 -0.19 -8.28 -25.37
CA PRO A 558 0.28 -8.14 -24.00
C PRO A 558 1.04 -9.39 -23.54
N GLY A 559 0.86 -10.53 -24.22
CA GLY A 559 1.54 -11.78 -23.93
C GLY A 559 1.09 -12.37 -22.59
N SER A 560 2.01 -13.03 -21.91
CA SER A 560 1.81 -13.52 -20.55
C SER A 560 2.57 -12.64 -19.56
N LEU A 561 2.01 -12.50 -18.37
CA LEU A 561 2.72 -12.05 -17.19
C LEU A 561 3.60 -13.19 -16.69
N THR A 562 4.91 -13.05 -16.88
CA THR A 562 5.90 -13.95 -16.28
C THR A 562 6.61 -13.23 -15.13
N ALA A 563 6.61 -13.81 -13.94
CA ALA A 563 7.28 -13.25 -12.77
C ALA A 563 7.73 -14.36 -11.82
N GLN A 564 8.75 -14.07 -11.02
CA GLN A 564 9.17 -14.91 -9.90
C GLN A 564 8.91 -14.14 -8.61
N VAL A 565 8.04 -14.68 -7.78
CA VAL A 565 7.69 -14.10 -6.49
C VAL A 565 8.44 -14.82 -5.39
N GLN A 566 9.25 -14.11 -4.61
CA GLN A 566 9.94 -14.63 -3.44
C GLN A 566 9.16 -14.23 -2.18
N VAL A 567 8.92 -15.21 -1.30
CA VAL A 567 8.36 -14.96 0.03
C VAL A 567 9.47 -15.07 1.08
N GLU A 568 9.63 -14.03 1.89
CA GLU A 568 10.58 -14.01 3.00
C GLU A 568 9.84 -13.99 4.34
N THR A 569 10.35 -14.74 5.31
CA THR A 569 9.78 -14.83 6.67
C THR A 569 10.82 -15.43 7.62
N ALA A 570 10.70 -15.10 8.92
CA ALA A 570 11.51 -15.68 9.98
C ALA A 570 11.15 -17.14 10.30
N PHE A 571 10.00 -17.65 9.83
CA PHE A 571 9.68 -19.07 9.93
C PHE A 571 10.73 -19.90 9.18
N THR A 572 11.40 -20.84 9.86
CA THR A 572 12.42 -21.73 9.26
C THR A 572 11.79 -23.03 8.76
N GLY A 573 10.86 -23.59 9.54
CA GLY A 573 10.28 -24.90 9.32
C GLY A 573 11.29 -26.04 9.40
N PHE A 574 12.45 -25.84 10.05
CA PHE A 574 13.50 -26.86 10.10
C PHE A 574 12.97 -28.17 10.69
N TYR A 575 13.39 -29.29 10.11
CA TYR A 575 13.09 -30.62 10.63
C TYR A 575 14.29 -31.56 10.48
N SER A 576 14.33 -32.55 11.35
CA SER A 576 15.27 -33.66 11.33
C SER A 576 14.49 -34.96 11.14
N ASP A 577 14.75 -35.66 10.06
CA ASP A 577 14.02 -36.89 9.73
C ASP A 577 14.53 -38.08 10.53
N ARG A 578 15.75 -38.01 11.06
CA ARG A 578 16.31 -39.06 11.91
C ARG A 578 15.83 -38.89 13.35
N THR A 579 15.76 -40.00 14.08
CA THR A 579 15.54 -39.97 15.53
C THR A 579 16.83 -39.59 16.26
N ALA A 580 16.70 -39.12 17.50
CA ALA A 580 17.83 -38.86 18.38
C ALA A 580 18.75 -40.09 18.58
N GLY A 581 18.26 -41.33 18.44
CA GLY A 581 19.09 -42.53 18.59
C GLY A 581 19.78 -43.02 17.32
N ALA A 582 19.47 -42.44 16.15
CA ALA A 582 19.82 -43.03 14.86
C ALA A 582 21.33 -42.91 14.58
N THR A 583 21.96 -44.02 14.17
CA THR A 583 23.39 -44.04 13.78
C THR A 583 23.64 -43.79 12.29
N LEU A 584 22.56 -43.68 11.51
CA LEU A 584 22.62 -43.36 10.08
C LEU A 584 22.98 -41.89 9.87
N ALA A 585 23.55 -41.59 8.69
CA ALA A 585 23.89 -40.24 8.30
C ALA A 585 22.70 -39.28 8.52
N PRO A 586 22.94 -38.07 9.07
CA PRO A 586 21.89 -37.11 9.32
C PRO A 586 21.07 -36.78 8.09
N LEU A 587 19.76 -36.66 8.30
CA LEU A 587 18.80 -36.26 7.28
C LEU A 587 17.98 -35.10 7.85
N THR A 588 18.13 -33.93 7.24
CA THR A 588 17.48 -32.69 7.65
C THR A 588 16.91 -31.97 6.45
N GLY A 589 15.87 -31.18 6.67
CA GLY A 589 15.32 -30.30 5.66
C GLY A 589 14.55 -29.16 6.31
N ASN A 590 13.87 -28.39 5.46
CA ASN A 590 12.90 -27.40 5.90
C ASN A 590 11.54 -27.80 5.36
N ARG A 591 10.51 -27.73 6.20
CA ARG A 591 9.12 -27.86 5.79
C ARG A 591 8.86 -26.80 4.73
N THR A 592 8.12 -27.20 3.70
CA THR A 592 7.67 -26.23 2.71
C THR A 592 6.87 -25.15 3.41
N LEU A 593 7.09 -23.90 3.02
CA LEU A 593 6.31 -22.78 3.54
C LEU A 593 4.82 -22.99 3.24
N GLY A 594 4.52 -23.55 2.06
CA GLY A 594 3.16 -23.75 1.58
C GLY A 594 2.45 -22.42 1.30
N GLY A 595 1.15 -22.51 1.02
CA GLY A 595 0.36 -21.36 0.57
C GLY A 595 0.59 -21.03 -0.90
N SER A 596 -0.10 -20.00 -1.36
CA SER A 596 -0.09 -19.55 -2.75
C SER A 596 0.07 -18.04 -2.84
N VAL A 597 0.57 -17.59 -3.98
CA VAL A 597 0.59 -16.18 -4.38
C VAL A 597 -0.48 -15.96 -5.43
N GLU A 598 -1.51 -15.20 -5.06
CA GLU A 598 -2.50 -14.68 -5.98
C GLU A 598 -1.95 -13.43 -6.70
N VAL A 599 -2.24 -13.33 -8.00
CA VAL A 599 -1.90 -12.15 -8.80
C VAL A 599 -3.16 -11.48 -9.29
N GLN A 600 -3.27 -10.19 -9.02
CA GLN A 600 -4.39 -9.35 -9.39
C GLN A 600 -3.93 -8.26 -10.36
N LEU A 601 -4.76 -7.98 -11.36
CA LEU A 601 -4.62 -6.86 -12.30
C LEU A 601 -5.80 -5.91 -12.08
N ASP A 602 -5.52 -4.68 -11.67
CA ASP A 602 -6.51 -3.66 -11.30
C ASP A 602 -7.57 -4.20 -10.31
N GLY A 603 -7.11 -4.97 -9.33
CA GLY A 603 -7.95 -5.60 -8.31
C GLY A 603 -8.69 -6.87 -8.75
N THR A 604 -8.55 -7.31 -10.00
CA THR A 604 -9.15 -8.55 -10.51
C THR A 604 -8.12 -9.67 -10.54
N LYS A 605 -8.40 -10.81 -9.90
CA LYS A 605 -7.54 -12.01 -9.97
C LYS A 605 -7.35 -12.47 -11.42
N ILE A 606 -6.09 -12.57 -11.84
CA ILE A 606 -5.68 -13.09 -13.16
C ILE A 606 -4.89 -14.39 -13.06
N GLY A 607 -4.37 -14.71 -11.88
CA GLY A 607 -3.48 -15.86 -11.70
C GLY A 607 -3.27 -16.23 -10.25
N GLU A 608 -2.71 -17.42 -10.05
CA GLU A 608 -2.27 -17.92 -8.76
C GLU A 608 -1.17 -18.97 -8.98
N ALA A 609 -0.19 -19.02 -8.07
CA ALA A 609 0.81 -20.09 -8.06
C ALA A 609 1.16 -20.48 -6.63
N ASP A 610 1.37 -21.78 -6.41
CA ASP A 610 1.82 -22.31 -5.13
C ASP A 610 3.26 -21.90 -4.83
N VAL A 611 3.53 -21.62 -3.56
CA VAL A 611 4.89 -21.38 -3.07
C VAL A 611 5.65 -22.69 -2.98
N ARG A 612 6.76 -22.77 -3.72
CA ARG A 612 7.66 -23.93 -3.82
C ARG A 612 8.54 -24.07 -2.57
N PRO A 613 9.24 -25.22 -2.40
CA PRO A 613 10.15 -25.43 -1.27
C PRO A 613 11.28 -24.40 -1.14
N ASP A 614 11.71 -23.80 -2.24
CA ASP A 614 12.69 -22.69 -2.27
C ASP A 614 12.08 -21.33 -1.93
N ARG A 615 10.79 -21.31 -1.54
CA ARG A 615 9.99 -20.12 -1.19
C ARG A 615 9.73 -19.18 -2.37
N THR A 616 9.83 -19.70 -3.59
CA THR A 616 9.44 -18.98 -4.81
C THR A 616 8.07 -19.43 -5.31
N ALA A 617 7.33 -18.52 -5.94
CA ALA A 617 6.12 -18.80 -6.68
C ALA A 617 6.28 -18.24 -8.12
N PRO A 618 6.51 -19.09 -9.12
CA PRO A 618 6.59 -18.65 -10.51
C PRO A 618 5.19 -18.40 -11.05
N ILE A 619 4.99 -17.18 -11.51
CA ILE A 619 3.79 -16.73 -12.19
C ILE A 619 4.05 -16.82 -13.69
N ASP A 620 3.16 -17.51 -14.40
CA ASP A 620 3.05 -17.48 -15.85
C ASP A 620 1.56 -17.54 -16.21
N VAL A 621 0.96 -16.37 -16.42
CA VAL A 621 -0.47 -16.25 -16.72
C VAL A 621 -0.71 -15.33 -17.91
N PRO A 622 -1.60 -15.68 -18.84
CA PRO A 622 -1.91 -14.81 -19.98
C PRO A 622 -2.53 -13.51 -19.48
N LEU A 623 -2.04 -12.37 -19.99
CA LEU A 623 -2.65 -11.09 -19.70
C LEU A 623 -3.97 -10.96 -20.49
N PRO A 624 -5.05 -10.45 -19.88
CA PRO A 624 -6.28 -10.17 -20.60
C PRO A 624 -6.08 -9.03 -21.61
N ALA A 625 -7.13 -8.71 -22.37
CA ALA A 625 -7.13 -7.49 -23.19
C ALA A 625 -7.02 -6.26 -22.28
N LEU A 626 -6.07 -5.37 -22.60
CA LEU A 626 -5.76 -4.18 -21.81
C LEU A 626 -5.90 -2.92 -22.65
N THR A 627 -6.13 -1.78 -21.99
CA THR A 627 -6.11 -0.46 -22.62
C THR A 627 -4.75 0.20 -22.44
N ALA A 628 -4.38 1.13 -23.31
CA ALA A 628 -3.16 1.91 -23.10
C ALA A 628 -3.26 2.75 -21.81
N GLY A 629 -2.19 2.75 -21.01
CA GLY A 629 -2.17 3.41 -19.71
C GLY A 629 -1.34 2.66 -18.68
N ASP A 630 -1.38 3.16 -17.45
CA ASP A 630 -0.76 2.50 -16.31
C ASP A 630 -1.81 1.60 -15.62
N HIS A 631 -1.46 0.35 -15.39
CA HIS A 631 -2.26 -0.66 -14.71
C HIS A 631 -1.54 -1.12 -13.43
N THR A 632 -2.27 -1.64 -12.44
CA THR A 632 -1.68 -2.11 -11.18
C THR A 632 -1.66 -3.63 -11.13
N LEU A 633 -0.46 -4.20 -11.00
CA LEU A 633 -0.26 -5.59 -10.62
C LEU A 633 -0.08 -5.69 -9.12
N ARG A 634 -0.88 -6.53 -8.46
CA ARG A 634 -0.79 -6.81 -7.03
C ARG A 634 -0.54 -8.30 -6.81
N TYR A 635 0.49 -8.63 -6.05
CA TYR A 635 0.88 -9.99 -5.71
C TYR A 635 0.59 -10.22 -4.23
N VAL A 636 -0.22 -11.22 -3.91
CA VAL A 636 -0.76 -11.45 -2.58
C VAL A 636 -0.39 -12.86 -2.14
N TYR A 637 0.53 -12.96 -1.19
CA TYR A 637 0.76 -14.23 -0.52
C TYR A 637 -0.34 -14.48 0.52
N GLY A 638 -1.06 -15.59 0.38
CA GLY A 638 -2.21 -15.93 1.24
C GLY A 638 -1.86 -16.40 2.65
N GLY A 639 -0.57 -16.44 3.00
CA GLY A 639 -0.09 -17.06 4.23
C GLY A 639 0.22 -18.55 4.05
N GLY A 640 0.84 -19.17 5.06
CA GLY A 640 1.32 -20.55 4.98
C GLY A 640 1.64 -21.18 6.33
N ALA A 641 2.31 -22.33 6.28
CA ALA A 641 2.74 -23.11 7.44
C ALA A 641 1.61 -23.43 8.44
N GLY A 642 0.42 -23.75 7.93
CA GLY A 642 -0.77 -24.03 8.75
C GLY A 642 -1.31 -22.79 9.47
N GLY A 643 -1.15 -21.60 8.87
CA GLY A 643 -1.59 -20.32 9.44
C GLY A 643 -0.54 -19.62 10.30
N ARG A 644 0.63 -20.22 10.50
CA ARG A 644 1.73 -19.61 11.27
C ARG A 644 2.40 -18.45 10.54
N VAL A 645 2.35 -18.41 9.21
CA VAL A 645 2.95 -17.33 8.43
C VAL A 645 1.85 -16.48 7.84
N LEU A 646 1.91 -15.18 8.14
CA LEU A 646 0.87 -14.21 7.84
C LEU A 646 0.85 -13.81 6.36
N THR A 647 -0.29 -13.28 5.93
CA THR A 647 -0.49 -12.78 4.57
C THR A 647 0.37 -11.54 4.33
N SER A 648 0.84 -11.36 3.10
CA SER A 648 1.52 -10.11 2.71
C SER A 648 1.30 -9.83 1.23
N SER A 649 1.56 -8.60 0.81
CA SER A 649 1.39 -8.22 -0.59
C SER A 649 2.36 -7.13 -1.03
N THR A 650 2.63 -7.09 -2.33
CA THR A 650 3.36 -5.99 -2.97
C THR A 650 2.68 -5.60 -4.28
N GLU A 651 2.93 -4.37 -4.72
CA GLU A 651 2.33 -3.80 -5.93
C GLU A 651 3.41 -3.30 -6.90
N GLN A 652 3.12 -3.42 -8.18
CA GLN A 652 3.93 -2.93 -9.28
C GLN A 652 3.05 -2.29 -10.35
N THR A 653 3.51 -1.18 -10.92
CA THR A 653 2.87 -0.59 -12.11
C THR A 653 3.27 -1.34 -13.38
N LEU A 654 2.28 -1.76 -14.17
CA LEU A 654 2.44 -2.28 -15.52
C LEU A 654 2.05 -1.19 -16.53
N LYS A 655 3.00 -0.75 -17.36
CA LYS A 655 2.73 0.23 -18.41
C LYS A 655 2.30 -0.42 -19.71
N VAL A 656 1.06 -0.23 -20.12
CA VAL A 656 0.54 -0.73 -21.40
C VAL A 656 0.73 0.35 -22.47
N VAL A 657 1.58 0.05 -23.44
CA VAL A 657 1.97 0.99 -24.51
C VAL A 657 1.02 0.83 -25.70
N ALA A 658 0.47 1.96 -26.15
CA ALA A 658 -0.38 2.03 -27.34
C ALA A 658 0.41 1.66 -28.62
N LYS A 659 -0.31 1.09 -29.59
CA LYS A 659 0.21 0.79 -30.93
C LYS A 659 0.63 2.05 -31.66
N THR A 660 1.72 2.00 -32.43
CA THR A 660 2.11 3.13 -33.28
C THR A 660 1.04 3.43 -34.32
N SER A 661 0.71 4.71 -34.48
CA SER A 661 -0.20 5.19 -35.52
C SER A 661 0.58 6.00 -36.55
N ALA A 662 0.14 5.94 -37.81
CA ALA A 662 0.60 6.85 -38.86
C ALA A 662 -0.60 7.64 -39.37
N THR A 663 -0.47 8.97 -39.38
CA THR A 663 -1.44 9.87 -40.02
C THR A 663 -0.83 10.45 -41.26
N THR A 664 -1.54 10.36 -42.37
CA THR A 664 -1.18 11.01 -43.64
C THR A 664 -2.29 11.98 -44.02
N LEU A 665 -1.92 13.12 -44.59
CA LEU A 665 -2.88 14.09 -45.11
C LEU A 665 -2.85 14.00 -46.63
N GLY A 666 -4.01 13.77 -47.24
CA GLY A 666 -4.15 13.70 -48.69
C GLY A 666 -3.81 15.02 -49.38
N ALA A 667 -3.62 14.97 -50.69
CA ALA A 667 -3.34 16.16 -51.49
C ALA A 667 -4.44 17.22 -51.30
N ALA A 668 -4.03 18.46 -51.02
CA ALA A 668 -4.97 19.57 -50.86
C ALA A 668 -5.62 19.93 -52.21
N PRO A 669 -6.94 20.19 -52.25
CA PRO A 669 -7.60 20.64 -53.46
C PRO A 669 -7.14 22.06 -53.86
N ALA A 670 -7.10 22.36 -55.15
CA ALA A 670 -6.94 23.73 -55.62
C ALA A 670 -8.26 24.50 -55.41
N LEU A 671 -8.27 25.46 -54.48
CA LEU A 671 -9.47 26.24 -54.17
C LEU A 671 -9.40 27.66 -54.72
N THR A 672 -10.56 28.27 -54.87
CA THR A 672 -10.69 29.71 -55.12
C THR A 672 -11.63 30.31 -54.08
N PHE A 673 -11.38 31.55 -53.68
CA PHE A 673 -12.20 32.22 -52.68
C PHE A 673 -13.69 32.17 -53.02
N GLY A 674 -14.52 31.78 -52.06
CA GLY A 674 -15.96 31.56 -52.22
C GLY A 674 -16.36 30.13 -52.60
N LYS A 675 -15.41 29.19 -52.72
CA LYS A 675 -15.67 27.76 -52.98
C LYS A 675 -15.11 26.90 -51.85
N SER A 676 -15.95 26.02 -51.30
CA SER A 676 -15.52 25.01 -50.33
C SER A 676 -14.84 23.84 -51.03
N GLY A 677 -14.03 23.10 -50.29
CA GLY A 677 -13.43 21.85 -50.74
C GLY A 677 -13.31 20.85 -49.60
N THR A 678 -12.91 19.63 -49.91
CA THR A 678 -12.67 18.58 -48.93
C THR A 678 -11.21 18.16 -48.95
N ILE A 679 -10.65 17.90 -47.77
CA ILE A 679 -9.34 17.27 -47.62
C ILE A 679 -9.50 16.11 -46.63
N THR A 680 -8.85 14.99 -46.92
CA THR A 680 -8.99 13.77 -46.12
C THR A 680 -7.67 13.42 -45.50
N ALA A 681 -7.67 13.15 -44.20
CA ALA A 681 -6.57 12.49 -43.51
C ALA A 681 -6.86 10.98 -43.42
N THR A 682 -5.82 10.16 -43.60
CA THR A 682 -5.88 8.71 -43.42
C THR A 682 -5.04 8.36 -42.20
N VAL A 683 -5.60 7.57 -41.29
CA VAL A 683 -4.96 7.09 -40.06
C VAL A 683 -4.77 5.57 -40.16
N SER A 684 -3.88 4.98 -39.36
CA SER A 684 -3.72 3.53 -39.25
C SER A 684 -5.06 2.78 -39.19
N ALA A 685 -5.17 1.67 -39.92
CA ALA A 685 -6.40 0.89 -40.02
C ALA A 685 -6.85 0.38 -38.63
N GLY A 686 -8.13 0.57 -38.30
CA GLY A 686 -8.70 0.21 -37.00
C GLY A 686 -8.58 1.29 -35.91
N ALA A 687 -7.87 2.40 -36.16
CA ALA A 687 -7.88 3.57 -35.29
C ALA A 687 -9.27 4.24 -35.25
N THR A 688 -9.64 4.76 -34.09
CA THR A 688 -10.94 5.41 -33.81
C THR A 688 -10.74 6.77 -33.16
N GLY A 689 -11.79 7.59 -33.02
CA GLY A 689 -11.68 8.90 -32.38
C GLY A 689 -11.42 10.04 -33.36
N GLU A 690 -10.74 11.10 -32.92
CA GLU A 690 -10.73 12.39 -33.62
C GLU A 690 -9.38 12.75 -34.27
N VAL A 691 -9.43 13.38 -35.44
CA VAL A 691 -8.30 14.05 -36.10
C VAL A 691 -8.56 15.55 -36.16
N SER A 692 -7.55 16.35 -35.84
CA SER A 692 -7.57 17.81 -35.92
C SER A 692 -6.71 18.30 -37.10
N LEU A 693 -7.27 19.15 -37.95
CA LEU A 693 -6.61 19.79 -39.08
C LEU A 693 -6.27 21.24 -38.72
N ALA A 694 -4.99 21.53 -38.56
CA ALA A 694 -4.47 22.86 -38.25
C ALA A 694 -3.90 23.57 -39.50
N GLY A 695 -3.65 24.88 -39.38
CA GLY A 695 -3.01 25.69 -40.44
C GLY A 695 -3.94 26.64 -41.20
N LEU A 696 -5.25 26.63 -40.91
CA LEU A 696 -6.22 27.56 -41.47
C LEU A 696 -6.40 28.82 -40.60
N PRO A 697 -6.70 29.99 -41.20
CA PRO A 697 -6.85 31.25 -40.46
C PRO A 697 -8.11 31.33 -39.58
N GLY A 698 -9.04 30.38 -39.71
CA GLY A 698 -10.28 30.29 -38.93
C GLY A 698 -10.20 29.35 -37.72
N GLY A 699 -9.00 28.84 -37.39
CA GLY A 699 -8.80 27.81 -36.37
C GLY A 699 -8.71 26.40 -36.93
N ALA A 700 -8.45 25.43 -36.06
CA ALA A 700 -8.39 24.03 -36.44
C ALA A 700 -9.79 23.47 -36.71
N LEU A 701 -9.91 22.56 -37.68
CA LEU A 701 -11.11 21.79 -37.94
C LEU A 701 -10.97 20.41 -37.31
N THR A 702 -12.05 19.80 -36.84
CA THR A 702 -12.01 18.43 -36.31
C THR A 702 -12.92 17.51 -37.12
N ALA A 703 -12.54 16.25 -37.23
CA ALA A 703 -13.32 15.20 -37.88
C ALA A 703 -13.07 13.85 -37.22
N GLN A 704 -14.13 13.04 -37.10
CA GLN A 704 -14.05 11.69 -36.55
C GLN A 704 -13.50 10.71 -37.59
N VAL A 705 -12.70 9.73 -37.15
CA VAL A 705 -12.18 8.65 -37.98
C VAL A 705 -13.32 7.67 -38.28
N GLN A 706 -13.65 7.50 -39.56
CA GLN A 706 -14.59 6.52 -40.08
C GLN A 706 -13.89 5.69 -41.16
N GLY A 707 -13.83 4.37 -40.96
CA GLY A 707 -13.16 3.45 -41.90
C GLY A 707 -11.68 3.76 -42.14
N GLY A 708 -10.97 4.27 -41.12
CA GLY A 708 -9.55 4.66 -41.23
C GLY A 708 -9.31 6.06 -41.82
N THR A 709 -10.35 6.87 -42.03
CA THR A 709 -10.21 8.21 -42.63
C THR A 709 -10.99 9.28 -41.85
N ALA A 710 -10.48 10.50 -41.85
CA ALA A 710 -11.15 11.69 -41.32
C ALA A 710 -11.24 12.74 -42.44
N THR A 711 -12.46 13.12 -42.83
CA THR A 711 -12.70 14.07 -43.93
C THR A 711 -13.08 15.45 -43.39
N PHE A 712 -12.30 16.45 -43.75
CA PHE A 712 -12.50 17.85 -43.38
C PHE A 712 -13.11 18.63 -44.53
N THR A 713 -14.10 19.47 -44.23
CA THR A 713 -14.63 20.45 -45.19
C THR A 713 -13.95 21.80 -44.97
N VAL A 714 -13.09 22.19 -45.91
CA VAL A 714 -12.48 23.52 -45.95
C VAL A 714 -13.54 24.53 -46.42
N PRO A 715 -13.91 25.53 -45.60
CA PRO A 715 -15.00 26.44 -45.94
C PRO A 715 -14.61 27.40 -47.06
N GLY A 716 -15.58 27.81 -47.88
CA GLY A 716 -15.35 28.77 -48.98
C GLY A 716 -15.04 30.20 -48.51
N THR A 717 -15.05 30.46 -47.21
CA THR A 717 -14.70 31.73 -46.59
C THR A 717 -13.20 31.89 -46.34
N VAL A 718 -12.38 30.84 -46.53
CA VAL A 718 -10.92 30.94 -46.39
C VAL A 718 -10.38 31.95 -47.41
N PRO A 719 -9.67 33.02 -46.97
CA PRO A 719 -9.09 34.03 -47.85
C PRO A 719 -8.13 33.46 -48.90
N ALA A 720 -7.86 34.23 -49.94
CA ALA A 720 -6.84 33.86 -50.92
C ALA A 720 -5.45 33.88 -50.27
N GLY A 721 -4.67 32.80 -50.44
CA GLY A 721 -3.41 32.61 -49.75
C GLY A 721 -2.83 31.21 -49.92
N SER A 722 -1.71 30.96 -49.23
CA SER A 722 -1.05 29.67 -49.13
C SER A 722 -0.97 29.25 -47.67
N TYR A 723 -1.48 28.07 -47.34
CA TYR A 723 -1.64 27.57 -45.97
C TYR A 723 -0.97 26.19 -45.84
N ALA A 724 -0.04 26.03 -44.90
CA ALA A 724 0.55 24.74 -44.59
C ALA A 724 -0.35 24.00 -43.59
N LEU A 725 -1.01 22.94 -44.04
CA LEU A 725 -1.97 22.17 -43.26
C LEU A 725 -1.32 20.92 -42.68
N THR A 726 -1.59 20.63 -41.41
CA THR A 726 -1.19 19.38 -40.75
C THR A 726 -2.41 18.72 -40.11
N ALA A 727 -2.52 17.40 -40.26
CA ALA A 727 -3.54 16.61 -39.58
C ALA A 727 -2.91 15.85 -38.41
N THR A 728 -3.45 16.05 -37.21
CA THR A 728 -3.01 15.39 -35.98
C THR A 728 -4.11 14.48 -35.48
N TYR A 729 -3.85 13.18 -35.47
CA TYR A 729 -4.66 12.19 -34.78
C TYR A 729 -4.28 12.17 -33.30
N ALA A 730 -5.27 12.32 -32.41
CA ALA A 730 -5.03 12.43 -30.97
C ALA A 730 -4.60 11.11 -30.30
N GLY A 731 -4.81 9.97 -30.96
CA GLY A 731 -4.71 8.64 -30.35
C GLY A 731 -6.05 8.17 -29.79
N ASP A 732 -6.12 6.88 -29.46
CA ASP A 732 -7.23 6.25 -28.74
C ASP A 732 -6.68 5.24 -27.71
N GLY A 733 -7.55 4.45 -27.08
CA GLY A 733 -7.13 3.43 -26.10
C GLY A 733 -6.23 2.32 -26.68
N THR A 734 -6.07 2.26 -28.01
CA THR A 734 -5.28 1.25 -28.73
C THR A 734 -4.09 1.86 -29.49
N TYR A 735 -4.22 3.06 -30.04
CA TYR A 735 -3.26 3.69 -30.94
C TYR A 735 -2.73 5.01 -30.37
N ALA A 736 -1.41 5.21 -30.44
CA ALA A 736 -0.76 6.46 -30.06
C ALA A 736 -1.13 7.62 -31.00
N SER A 737 -0.97 8.85 -30.51
CA SER A 737 -1.12 10.06 -31.33
C SER A 737 -0.12 10.09 -32.48
N SER A 738 -0.51 10.64 -33.63
CA SER A 738 0.39 10.83 -34.77
C SER A 738 0.04 12.09 -35.55
N THR A 739 1.02 12.68 -36.25
CA THR A 739 0.82 13.90 -37.03
C THR A 739 1.35 13.70 -38.45
N SER A 740 0.62 14.19 -39.45
CA SER A 740 1.02 14.13 -40.84
C SER A 740 2.16 15.09 -41.16
N ALA A 741 2.88 14.83 -42.25
CA ALA A 741 3.66 15.87 -42.91
C ALA A 741 2.75 17.04 -43.36
N PRO A 742 3.27 18.28 -43.44
CA PRO A 742 2.48 19.42 -43.88
C PRO A 742 2.11 19.33 -45.36
N VAL A 743 0.87 19.64 -45.70
CA VAL A 743 0.36 19.75 -47.07
C VAL A 743 -0.05 21.19 -47.34
N THR A 744 0.47 21.79 -48.41
CA THR A 744 0.15 23.16 -48.77
C THR A 744 -1.20 23.26 -49.48
N LEU A 745 -2.17 23.92 -48.86
CA LEU A 745 -3.40 24.37 -49.50
C LEU A 745 -3.19 25.75 -50.14
N THR A 746 -3.45 25.86 -51.44
CA THR A 746 -3.47 27.14 -52.14
C THR A 746 -4.90 27.56 -52.44
N VAL A 747 -5.28 28.75 -51.98
CA VAL A 747 -6.55 29.40 -52.29
C VAL A 747 -6.30 30.56 -53.24
N GLY A 748 -6.73 30.42 -54.48
CA GLY A 748 -6.64 31.46 -55.49
C GLY A 748 -7.69 32.57 -55.29
N LYS A 749 -7.38 33.78 -55.78
CA LYS A 749 -8.34 34.88 -55.83
C LYS A 749 -9.48 34.55 -56.80
N ALA A 750 -10.71 34.91 -56.44
CA ALA A 750 -11.86 34.72 -57.33
C ALA A 750 -11.88 35.76 -58.46
N LEU A 751 -12.37 35.36 -59.64
CA LEU A 751 -12.48 36.25 -60.80
C LEU A 751 -13.57 37.31 -60.61
N THR A 752 -13.42 38.46 -61.28
CA THR A 752 -14.45 39.51 -61.40
C THR A 752 -14.66 39.91 -62.85
N ILE A 753 -15.85 40.43 -63.17
CA ILE A 753 -16.21 40.96 -64.49
C ILE A 753 -16.64 42.41 -64.30
N SER A 754 -16.00 43.33 -65.02
CA SER A 754 -16.42 44.73 -65.10
C SER A 754 -17.23 44.97 -66.37
N SER A 755 -18.38 45.62 -66.24
CA SER A 755 -19.25 45.95 -67.39
C SER A 755 -19.78 47.37 -67.27
N ALA A 756 -19.87 48.07 -68.39
CA ALA A 756 -20.45 49.39 -68.51
C ALA A 756 -21.12 49.51 -69.89
N ALA A 757 -22.09 50.42 -70.01
CA ALA A 757 -22.70 50.74 -71.30
C ALA A 757 -22.04 51.99 -71.91
N SER A 758 -21.97 52.05 -73.24
CA SER A 758 -21.65 53.31 -73.92
C SER A 758 -22.74 54.34 -73.62
N ALA A 759 -22.35 55.60 -73.40
CA ALA A 759 -23.28 56.67 -73.07
C ALA A 759 -23.04 57.90 -73.96
N SER A 760 -24.07 58.72 -74.12
CA SER A 760 -23.96 59.97 -74.86
C SER A 760 -24.75 61.08 -74.17
N THR A 761 -24.17 62.27 -74.16
CA THR A 761 -24.76 63.44 -73.51
C THR A 761 -24.61 64.66 -74.42
N PRO A 762 -25.64 65.50 -74.59
CA PRO A 762 -25.49 66.74 -75.34
C PRO A 762 -24.50 67.69 -74.66
N TYR A 763 -23.75 68.46 -75.45
CA TYR A 763 -22.90 69.53 -74.93
C TYR A 763 -23.68 70.48 -74.02
N GLY A 764 -23.10 70.83 -72.87
CA GLY A 764 -23.74 71.70 -71.88
C GLY A 764 -24.65 70.98 -70.87
N LYS A 765 -24.75 69.64 -70.91
CA LYS A 765 -25.44 68.82 -69.89
C LYS A 765 -24.42 67.95 -69.15
N ALA A 766 -24.59 67.82 -67.83
CA ALA A 766 -23.80 66.87 -67.05
C ALA A 766 -24.22 65.45 -67.45
N GLY A 767 -23.27 64.54 -67.51
CA GLY A 767 -23.55 63.14 -67.79
C GLY A 767 -22.94 62.23 -66.74
N ALA A 768 -23.11 60.92 -66.91
CA ALA A 768 -22.54 59.95 -66.01
C ALA A 768 -22.18 58.66 -66.76
N ILE A 769 -21.21 57.92 -66.22
CA ILE A 769 -20.91 56.54 -66.62
C ILE A 769 -21.10 55.66 -65.40
N LYS A 770 -21.91 54.62 -65.54
CA LYS A 770 -22.13 53.60 -64.52
C LYS A 770 -21.37 52.33 -64.89
N VAL A 771 -20.57 51.81 -63.97
CA VAL A 771 -19.90 50.51 -64.08
C VAL A 771 -20.46 49.57 -63.03
N THR A 772 -20.65 48.32 -63.43
CA THR A 772 -21.01 47.22 -62.55
C THR A 772 -19.85 46.23 -62.54
N VAL A 773 -19.39 45.87 -61.35
CA VAL A 773 -18.40 44.83 -61.11
C VAL A 773 -19.10 43.66 -60.44
N SER A 774 -19.14 42.53 -61.11
CA SER A 774 -19.83 41.32 -60.64
C SER A 774 -18.88 40.14 -60.55
N SER A 775 -19.22 39.16 -59.73
CA SER A 775 -18.57 37.84 -59.77
C SER A 775 -19.23 36.96 -60.83
N PRO A 776 -18.45 36.24 -61.65
CA PRO A 776 -18.99 35.18 -62.51
C PRO A 776 -19.82 34.18 -61.68
N GLY A 777 -20.96 33.74 -62.20
CA GLY A 777 -21.78 32.69 -61.58
C GLY A 777 -22.50 33.07 -60.28
N GLY A 778 -22.72 34.36 -60.01
CA GLY A 778 -23.54 34.81 -58.87
C GLY A 778 -22.84 34.80 -57.51
N GLY A 779 -21.50 34.75 -57.48
CA GLY A 779 -20.73 34.84 -56.23
C GLY A 779 -20.89 36.17 -55.47
N PRO A 780 -20.37 36.27 -54.23
CA PRO A 780 -20.57 37.44 -53.38
C PRO A 780 -20.16 38.75 -54.06
N VAL A 781 -20.97 39.79 -53.87
CA VAL A 781 -20.85 41.09 -54.56
C VAL A 781 -19.45 41.70 -54.31
N PRO A 782 -18.66 42.00 -55.37
CA PRO A 782 -17.36 42.64 -55.24
C PRO A 782 -17.41 43.99 -54.50
N THR A 783 -16.47 44.19 -53.57
CA THR A 783 -16.22 45.45 -52.86
C THR A 783 -14.94 46.10 -53.39
N GLY A 784 -14.55 47.28 -52.87
CA GLY A 784 -13.35 48.00 -53.33
C GLY A 784 -13.68 49.15 -54.27
N SER A 785 -12.72 49.60 -55.08
CA SER A 785 -12.86 50.83 -55.89
C SER A 785 -12.61 50.61 -57.37
N VAL A 786 -13.31 51.39 -58.20
CA VAL A 786 -13.10 51.45 -59.65
C VAL A 786 -12.51 52.82 -60.00
N THR A 787 -11.54 52.83 -60.91
CA THR A 787 -10.95 54.06 -61.45
C THR A 787 -11.41 54.29 -62.89
N LEU A 788 -11.94 55.49 -63.17
CA LEU A 788 -12.29 55.97 -64.50
C LEU A 788 -11.18 56.89 -65.04
N THR A 789 -10.76 56.64 -66.27
CA THR A 789 -9.82 57.49 -67.03
C THR A 789 -10.26 57.62 -68.50
N GLY A 790 -9.66 58.57 -69.24
CA GLY A 790 -9.93 58.75 -70.68
C GLY A 790 -11.17 59.60 -71.01
N VAL A 791 -11.88 60.10 -69.99
CA VAL A 791 -12.97 61.09 -70.12
C VAL A 791 -12.95 62.03 -68.90
N GLY A 792 -12.61 63.31 -69.13
CA GLY A 792 -12.42 64.27 -68.04
C GLY A 792 -11.21 63.96 -67.17
N ALA A 793 -11.21 64.49 -65.93
CA ALA A 793 -10.21 64.14 -64.92
C ALA A 793 -10.41 62.70 -64.43
N ALA A 794 -9.31 62.04 -64.04
CA ALA A 794 -9.38 60.71 -63.45
C ALA A 794 -10.20 60.74 -62.15
N GLN A 795 -11.07 59.75 -61.97
CA GLN A 795 -11.91 59.62 -60.78
C GLN A 795 -11.78 58.21 -60.23
N THR A 796 -11.75 58.07 -58.91
CA THR A 796 -11.82 56.78 -58.23
C THR A 796 -13.05 56.76 -57.34
N VAL A 797 -13.90 55.75 -57.52
CA VAL A 797 -15.18 55.62 -56.82
C VAL A 797 -15.30 54.24 -56.21
N THR A 798 -15.66 54.17 -54.93
CA THR A 798 -15.91 52.92 -54.21
C THR A 798 -17.20 52.26 -54.71
N LEU A 799 -17.15 50.94 -54.89
CA LEU A 799 -18.30 50.12 -55.23
C LEU A 799 -19.31 50.11 -54.08
N THR A 800 -20.55 50.45 -54.38
CA THR A 800 -21.70 50.25 -53.48
C THR A 800 -22.64 49.26 -54.16
N GLY A 801 -22.85 48.08 -53.56
CA GLY A 801 -23.63 47.01 -54.19
C GLY A 801 -23.07 46.54 -55.53
N GLY A 802 -21.73 46.51 -55.68
CA GLY A 802 -21.07 46.11 -56.92
C GLY A 802 -21.14 47.15 -58.04
N VAL A 803 -21.55 48.38 -57.73
CA VAL A 803 -21.73 49.45 -58.73
C VAL A 803 -20.93 50.70 -58.34
N ALA A 804 -20.29 51.32 -59.33
CA ALA A 804 -19.73 52.67 -59.21
C ALA A 804 -20.32 53.58 -60.31
N THR A 805 -20.64 54.83 -59.93
CA THR A 805 -21.17 55.84 -60.87
C THR A 805 -20.27 57.05 -60.88
N PHE A 806 -19.75 57.39 -62.06
CA PHE A 806 -18.85 58.52 -62.26
C PHE A 806 -19.60 59.69 -62.88
N ALA A 807 -19.56 60.84 -62.23
CA ALA A 807 -20.19 62.07 -62.73
C ALA A 807 -19.24 62.80 -63.69
N LEU A 808 -19.75 63.24 -64.83
CA LEU A 808 -18.99 63.91 -65.88
C LEU A 808 -19.43 65.37 -66.07
N PRO A 809 -18.49 66.32 -66.19
CA PRO A 809 -18.82 67.72 -66.22
C PRO A 809 -19.53 68.11 -67.51
N ARG A 810 -20.45 69.08 -67.41
CA ARG A 810 -21.22 69.60 -68.56
C ARG A 810 -20.39 70.34 -69.62
N THR A 811 -19.12 70.61 -69.32
CA THR A 811 -18.18 71.39 -70.13
C THR A 811 -17.29 70.52 -71.03
N LEU A 812 -17.45 69.19 -71.00
CA LEU A 812 -16.71 68.30 -71.90
C LEU A 812 -16.93 68.70 -73.37
N ALA A 813 -15.85 68.77 -74.14
CA ALA A 813 -15.88 69.14 -75.54
C ALA A 813 -16.69 68.10 -76.36
N VAL A 814 -17.30 68.55 -77.45
CA VAL A 814 -18.00 67.67 -78.40
C VAL A 814 -16.98 66.77 -79.08
N GLN A 815 -16.91 65.52 -78.64
CA GLN A 815 -16.11 64.45 -79.22
C GLN A 815 -16.54 63.09 -78.66
N ARG A 816 -16.00 62.02 -79.25
CA ARG A 816 -16.09 60.67 -78.71
C ARG A 816 -14.90 60.39 -77.81
N TYR A 817 -15.16 60.26 -76.50
CA TYR A 817 -14.18 59.86 -75.51
C TYR A 817 -14.12 58.34 -75.39
N SER A 818 -12.95 57.83 -74.98
CA SER A 818 -12.71 56.43 -74.70
C SER A 818 -12.55 56.24 -73.19
N ALA A 819 -13.63 55.87 -72.51
CA ALA A 819 -13.69 55.76 -71.06
C ALA A 819 -13.19 54.38 -70.62
N LYS A 820 -12.04 54.35 -69.95
CA LYS A 820 -11.46 53.12 -69.37
C LYS A 820 -11.82 53.04 -67.89
N LEU A 821 -12.47 51.94 -67.50
CA LEU A 821 -12.87 51.66 -66.11
C LEU A 821 -12.10 50.44 -65.62
N VAL A 822 -11.33 50.61 -64.55
CA VAL A 822 -10.44 49.58 -64.00
C VAL A 822 -10.79 49.32 -62.54
N TYR A 823 -11.21 48.10 -62.24
CA TYR A 823 -11.28 47.56 -60.89
C TYR A 823 -9.96 46.85 -60.58
N GLY A 824 -9.19 47.38 -59.62
CA GLY A 824 -7.84 46.88 -59.30
C GLY A 824 -7.80 45.51 -58.61
N GLY A 825 -8.96 44.97 -58.22
CA GLY A 825 -9.07 43.77 -57.40
C GLY A 825 -9.15 44.08 -55.90
N SER A 826 -9.07 43.04 -55.09
CA SER A 826 -9.00 43.11 -53.62
C SER A 826 -8.08 42.00 -53.08
N ALA A 827 -8.04 41.81 -51.76
CA ALA A 827 -7.31 40.70 -51.14
C ALA A 827 -7.72 39.35 -51.74
N ASP A 828 -9.03 39.11 -51.89
CA ASP A 828 -9.57 37.80 -52.29
C ASP A 828 -10.08 37.74 -53.74
N ARG A 829 -9.99 38.84 -54.49
CA ARG A 829 -10.56 38.97 -55.84
C ARG A 829 -9.57 39.55 -56.84
N ASN A 830 -9.54 38.96 -58.03
CA ASN A 830 -8.77 39.49 -59.15
C ASN A 830 -9.40 40.78 -59.70
N GLY A 831 -8.56 41.66 -60.22
CA GLY A 831 -8.99 42.87 -60.91
C GLY A 831 -9.69 42.56 -62.23
N SER A 832 -10.48 43.51 -62.72
CA SER A 832 -11.11 43.46 -64.03
C SER A 832 -11.20 44.86 -64.62
N GLN A 833 -11.30 44.96 -65.95
CA GLN A 833 -11.43 46.24 -66.61
C GLN A 833 -12.40 46.16 -67.78
N THR A 834 -12.97 47.30 -68.12
CA THR A 834 -13.80 47.47 -69.32
C THR A 834 -13.55 48.84 -69.94
N GLN A 835 -13.83 48.97 -71.23
CA GLN A 835 -13.66 50.21 -71.97
C GLN A 835 -14.90 50.47 -72.80
N VAL A 836 -15.48 51.67 -72.65
CA VAL A 836 -16.70 52.06 -73.34
C VAL A 836 -16.57 53.43 -73.98
N SER A 837 -17.39 53.69 -75.00
CA SER A 837 -17.42 55.01 -75.62
C SER A 837 -18.34 55.97 -74.85
N TYR A 838 -17.87 57.20 -74.63
CA TYR A 838 -18.70 58.28 -74.11
C TYR A 838 -18.71 59.43 -75.11
N THR A 839 -19.86 59.68 -75.74
CA THR A 839 -19.95 60.65 -76.85
C THR A 839 -20.64 61.92 -76.40
N VAL A 840 -19.95 63.05 -76.42
CA VAL A 840 -20.59 64.36 -76.26
C VAL A 840 -21.07 64.82 -77.63
N THR A 841 -22.37 65.08 -77.79
CA THR A 841 -22.98 65.47 -79.08
C THR A 841 -23.19 66.97 -79.20
N SER A 842 -23.16 67.48 -80.43
CA SER A 842 -23.47 68.88 -80.70
C SER A 842 -24.93 69.20 -80.37
N ILE A 843 -25.18 70.41 -79.87
CA ILE A 843 -26.51 70.87 -79.44
C ILE A 843 -27.04 71.96 -80.38
N ALA A 844 -28.36 72.13 -80.49
CA ALA A 844 -28.91 73.24 -81.26
C ALA A 844 -28.63 74.60 -80.59
N PRO A 845 -28.34 75.67 -81.34
CA PRO A 845 -28.32 77.02 -80.79
C PRO A 845 -29.74 77.45 -80.40
N SER A 846 -29.87 78.33 -79.41
CA SER A 846 -31.18 78.80 -78.90
C SER A 846 -31.93 79.67 -79.89
N LYS A 847 -31.25 80.51 -80.68
CA LYS A 847 -31.90 81.40 -81.65
C LYS A 847 -30.93 81.88 -82.73
N VAL A 848 -31.40 81.94 -83.98
CA VAL A 848 -30.71 82.65 -85.07
C VAL A 848 -31.55 83.88 -85.45
N ALA A 849 -30.95 85.06 -85.37
CA ALA A 849 -31.62 86.33 -85.63
C ALA A 849 -30.87 87.15 -86.69
N PHE A 850 -31.62 87.95 -87.43
CA PHE A 850 -31.09 88.89 -88.40
C PHE A 850 -31.73 90.26 -88.23
N ALA A 851 -30.91 91.31 -88.18
CA ALA A 851 -31.35 92.69 -88.11
C ALA A 851 -30.69 93.49 -89.23
N VAL A 852 -31.48 94.26 -89.98
CA VAL A 852 -30.95 95.21 -90.97
C VAL A 852 -30.41 96.41 -90.21
N THR A 853 -29.09 96.64 -90.27
CA THR A 853 -28.44 97.76 -89.58
C THR A 853 -28.29 98.99 -90.47
N LYS A 854 -28.22 98.79 -91.80
CA LYS A 854 -28.25 99.87 -92.79
C LYS A 854 -29.06 99.43 -94.01
N LYS A 855 -30.15 100.14 -94.34
CA LYS A 855 -31.07 99.75 -95.43
C LYS A 855 -30.39 99.94 -96.81
N PRO A 856 -30.32 98.89 -97.66
CA PRO A 856 -29.84 99.01 -99.04
C PRO A 856 -30.85 99.73 -99.93
N THR A 857 -30.36 100.40 -100.98
CA THR A 857 -31.15 101.04 -102.05
C THR A 857 -30.72 100.53 -103.42
N SER A 858 -31.41 100.97 -104.48
CA SER A 858 -31.00 100.67 -105.86
C SER A 858 -29.60 101.19 -106.20
N LYS A 859 -29.12 102.24 -105.50
CA LYS A 859 -27.84 102.92 -105.74
C LYS A 859 -26.77 102.66 -104.67
N LYS A 860 -27.14 102.35 -103.42
CA LYS A 860 -26.20 102.17 -102.28
C LYS A 860 -26.37 100.83 -101.59
N ALA A 861 -25.24 100.22 -101.22
CA ALA A 861 -25.22 98.98 -100.44
C ALA A 861 -25.71 99.24 -99.00
N GLY A 862 -26.23 98.18 -98.37
CA GLY A 862 -26.68 98.18 -96.98
C GLY A 862 -25.78 97.32 -96.09
N ALA A 863 -26.22 97.06 -94.86
CA ALA A 863 -25.57 96.15 -93.92
C ALA A 863 -26.63 95.47 -93.05
N GLY A 864 -26.33 94.26 -92.59
CA GLY A 864 -27.16 93.52 -91.65
C GLY A 864 -26.33 92.76 -90.64
N ARG A 865 -26.84 92.62 -89.43
CA ARG A 865 -26.22 91.89 -88.33
C ARG A 865 -26.91 90.55 -88.15
N VAL A 866 -26.14 89.47 -88.18
CA VAL A 866 -26.55 88.12 -87.80
C VAL A 866 -26.14 87.88 -86.35
N THR A 867 -27.01 87.25 -85.58
CA THR A 867 -26.72 86.82 -84.19
C THR A 867 -27.20 85.41 -83.98
N VAL A 868 -26.35 84.56 -83.42
CA VAL A 868 -26.67 83.21 -82.99
C VAL A 868 -26.51 83.14 -81.47
N THR A 869 -27.63 83.06 -80.78
CA THR A 869 -27.70 82.93 -79.33
C THR A 869 -27.64 81.46 -78.96
N VAL A 870 -26.85 81.13 -77.93
CA VAL A 870 -26.69 79.77 -77.39
C VAL A 870 -27.26 79.71 -75.96
N PRO A 871 -27.51 78.51 -75.40
CA PRO A 871 -27.93 78.39 -74.01
C PRO A 871 -26.95 79.07 -73.04
N SER A 872 -27.46 79.67 -71.97
CA SER A 872 -26.67 80.44 -71.00
C SER A 872 -25.54 79.62 -70.37
N GLY A 873 -24.36 80.22 -70.23
CA GLY A 873 -23.19 79.59 -69.60
C GLY A 873 -22.41 78.62 -70.49
N LEU A 874 -22.73 78.56 -71.80
CA LEU A 874 -21.97 77.77 -72.78
C LEU A 874 -21.12 78.68 -73.69
N ALA A 875 -20.10 78.10 -74.33
CA ALA A 875 -19.23 78.83 -75.26
C ALA A 875 -20.04 79.44 -76.41
N ALA A 876 -19.77 80.69 -76.79
CA ALA A 876 -20.52 81.37 -77.84
C ALA A 876 -20.41 80.64 -79.20
N ALA A 877 -21.49 80.64 -80.00
CA ALA A 877 -21.50 80.00 -81.32
C ALA A 877 -20.48 80.65 -82.29
N THR A 878 -19.79 79.81 -83.04
CA THR A 878 -18.83 80.19 -84.10
C THR A 878 -19.25 79.55 -85.42
N GLY A 879 -18.68 79.96 -86.55
CA GLY A 879 -18.86 79.28 -87.83
C GLY A 879 -19.74 80.04 -88.83
N PRO A 880 -19.95 79.46 -90.03
CA PRO A 880 -20.43 80.22 -91.17
C PRO A 880 -21.95 80.44 -91.14
N VAL A 881 -22.35 81.63 -91.57
CA VAL A 881 -23.75 82.03 -91.80
C VAL A 881 -23.93 82.53 -93.23
N THR A 882 -25.08 82.22 -93.81
CA THR A 882 -25.49 82.72 -95.13
C THR A 882 -26.78 83.48 -95.01
N VAL A 883 -26.78 84.75 -95.43
CA VAL A 883 -27.96 85.62 -95.52
C VAL A 883 -28.45 85.61 -96.97
N THR A 884 -29.68 85.19 -97.18
CA THR A 884 -30.31 85.10 -98.50
C THR A 884 -31.39 86.17 -98.61
N LEU A 885 -31.32 86.98 -99.66
CA LEU A 885 -32.28 88.02 -99.99
C LEU A 885 -32.98 87.64 -101.29
N LYS A 886 -34.31 87.48 -101.27
CA LYS A 886 -35.10 87.03 -102.42
C LYS A 886 -36.22 87.99 -102.75
N LYS A 887 -36.39 88.33 -104.03
CA LYS A 887 -37.51 89.11 -104.57
C LYS A 887 -37.92 88.51 -105.91
N GLY A 888 -39.10 87.90 -105.97
CA GLY A 888 -39.53 87.11 -107.14
C GLY A 888 -38.53 86.00 -107.46
N ALA A 889 -38.12 85.89 -108.73
CA ALA A 889 -37.07 84.97 -109.16
C ALA A 889 -35.64 85.43 -108.77
N THR A 890 -35.43 86.70 -108.44
CA THR A 890 -34.09 87.22 -108.11
C THR A 890 -33.69 86.83 -106.69
N THR A 891 -32.56 86.12 -106.58
CA THR A 891 -31.95 85.75 -105.29
C THR A 891 -30.55 86.32 -105.19
N LYS A 892 -30.20 86.92 -104.05
CA LYS A 892 -28.85 87.35 -103.71
C LYS A 892 -28.44 86.73 -102.39
N THR A 893 -27.19 86.30 -102.27
CA THR A 893 -26.66 85.70 -101.05
C THR A 893 -25.45 86.48 -100.55
N VAL A 894 -25.32 86.56 -99.23
CA VAL A 894 -24.19 87.16 -98.53
C VAL A 894 -23.72 86.18 -97.48
N LYS A 895 -22.42 85.92 -97.43
CA LYS A 895 -21.83 85.02 -96.43
C LYS A 895 -21.11 85.84 -95.36
N GLY A 896 -21.11 85.33 -94.14
CA GLY A 896 -20.31 85.83 -93.02
C GLY A 896 -19.92 84.68 -92.10
N THR A 897 -18.98 84.92 -91.19
CA THR A 897 -18.55 83.93 -90.19
C THR A 897 -18.75 84.52 -88.80
N LEU A 898 -19.47 83.81 -87.94
CA LEU A 898 -19.71 84.24 -86.56
C LEU A 898 -18.43 84.19 -85.75
N ALA A 899 -18.14 85.29 -85.07
CA ALA A 899 -17.18 85.35 -83.97
C ALA A 899 -17.94 85.83 -82.73
N LYS A 900 -17.78 85.13 -81.61
CA LYS A 900 -18.49 85.42 -80.35
C LYS A 900 -20.03 85.53 -80.54
N GLY A 901 -20.61 84.65 -81.35
CA GLY A 901 -22.06 84.57 -81.60
C GLY A 901 -22.63 85.64 -82.54
N VAL A 902 -21.82 86.50 -83.16
CA VAL A 902 -22.30 87.63 -83.96
C VAL A 902 -21.45 87.82 -85.23
N VAL A 903 -22.07 88.28 -86.33
CA VAL A 903 -21.34 88.83 -87.49
C VAL A 903 -22.16 89.92 -88.18
N THR A 904 -21.50 90.97 -88.66
CA THR A 904 -22.11 91.98 -89.54
C THR A 904 -21.71 91.70 -90.97
N VAL A 905 -22.69 91.63 -91.88
CA VAL A 905 -22.48 91.36 -93.31
C VAL A 905 -22.95 92.54 -94.17
N ALA A 906 -22.23 92.80 -95.26
CA ALA A 906 -22.59 93.85 -96.20
C ALA A 906 -23.73 93.38 -97.13
N LEU A 907 -24.83 94.13 -97.19
CA LEU A 907 -25.95 93.81 -98.07
C LEU A 907 -25.77 94.47 -99.44
N PRO A 908 -25.97 93.73 -100.55
CA PRO A 908 -25.78 94.29 -101.88
C PRO A 908 -26.81 95.38 -102.18
N LYS A 909 -26.55 96.20 -103.21
CA LYS A 909 -27.56 97.13 -103.77
C LYS A 909 -28.79 96.33 -104.23
N LEU A 910 -29.98 96.77 -103.85
CA LEU A 910 -31.24 96.07 -104.10
C LEU A 910 -32.20 96.96 -104.89
N LYS A 911 -32.84 96.42 -105.94
CA LYS A 911 -33.88 97.16 -106.68
C LYS A 911 -35.09 97.43 -105.77
N LYS A 912 -35.77 98.56 -105.99
CA LYS A 912 -37.00 98.98 -105.28
C LYS A 912 -38.03 97.84 -105.23
N GLY A 913 -38.63 97.59 -104.08
CA GLY A 913 -39.64 96.55 -103.82
C GLY A 913 -39.37 95.76 -102.53
N THR A 914 -40.21 94.78 -102.23
CA THR A 914 -40.11 93.96 -101.01
C THR A 914 -39.22 92.74 -101.23
N TRP A 915 -38.20 92.57 -100.40
CA TRP A 915 -37.25 91.45 -100.40
C TRP A 915 -37.46 90.60 -99.15
N LYS A 916 -37.58 89.28 -99.28
CA LYS A 916 -37.56 88.35 -98.14
C LYS A 916 -36.11 88.03 -97.77
N ILE A 917 -35.78 88.09 -96.48
CA ILE A 917 -34.46 87.81 -95.92
C ILE A 917 -34.56 86.59 -95.01
N SER A 918 -33.72 85.60 -95.24
CA SER A 918 -33.52 84.47 -94.33
C SER A 918 -32.04 84.27 -94.05
N VAL A 919 -31.71 83.76 -92.88
CA VAL A 919 -30.33 83.43 -92.50
C VAL A 919 -30.22 81.96 -92.18
N LYS A 920 -29.21 81.30 -92.74
CA LYS A 920 -28.84 79.92 -92.41
C LYS A 920 -27.49 79.93 -91.72
N TYR A 921 -27.46 79.55 -90.45
CA TYR A 921 -26.26 79.16 -89.73
C TYR A 921 -25.96 77.70 -90.03
N ALA A 922 -24.78 77.42 -90.57
CA ALA A 922 -24.39 76.07 -90.98
C ALA A 922 -24.00 75.17 -89.80
N GLY A 923 -23.90 75.71 -88.58
CA GLY A 923 -23.41 75.00 -87.40
C GLY A 923 -21.90 75.20 -87.16
N SER A 924 -21.42 74.57 -86.11
CA SER A 924 -20.01 74.36 -85.77
C SER A 924 -19.80 72.93 -85.26
N THR A 925 -18.59 72.59 -84.85
CA THR A 925 -18.33 71.33 -84.13
C THR A 925 -19.15 71.21 -82.84
N THR A 926 -19.49 72.34 -82.21
CA THR A 926 -20.21 72.38 -80.93
C THR A 926 -21.73 72.53 -81.10
N TYR A 927 -22.16 73.31 -82.10
CA TYR A 927 -23.57 73.64 -82.31
C TYR A 927 -24.11 73.15 -83.65
N LYS A 928 -25.33 72.60 -83.67
CA LYS A 928 -26.01 72.17 -84.90
C LYS A 928 -26.37 73.37 -85.80
N ALA A 929 -26.54 73.10 -87.08
CA ALA A 929 -27.06 74.08 -88.04
C ALA A 929 -28.46 74.58 -87.63
N ALA A 930 -28.75 75.85 -87.89
CA ALA A 930 -30.04 76.47 -87.60
C ALA A 930 -30.35 77.58 -88.58
N ALA A 931 -31.61 78.00 -88.69
CA ALA A 931 -32.02 79.10 -89.54
C ALA A 931 -32.82 80.16 -88.77
N SER A 932 -32.76 81.41 -89.23
CA SER A 932 -33.65 82.47 -88.75
C SER A 932 -35.03 82.33 -89.38
N ALA A 933 -36.04 82.91 -88.72
CA ALA A 933 -37.29 83.22 -89.38
C ALA A 933 -37.06 84.15 -90.60
N THR A 934 -37.94 84.05 -91.61
CA THR A 934 -37.87 84.92 -92.80
C THR A 934 -38.48 86.28 -92.49
N THR A 935 -37.75 87.36 -92.76
CA THR A 935 -38.19 88.75 -92.52
C THR A 935 -38.30 89.50 -93.84
N SER A 936 -39.26 90.43 -93.97
CA SER A 936 -39.40 91.25 -95.18
C SER A 936 -38.68 92.60 -95.05
N LEU A 937 -37.94 92.99 -96.09
CA LEU A 937 -37.27 94.28 -96.23
C LEU A 937 -37.86 95.04 -97.42
N LYS A 938 -38.55 96.15 -97.17
CA LYS A 938 -39.07 97.04 -98.22
C LYS A 938 -37.99 98.04 -98.64
N VAL A 939 -37.54 97.95 -99.88
CA VAL A 939 -36.60 98.90 -100.50
C VAL A 939 -37.41 99.95 -101.27
N THR A 940 -37.36 101.21 -100.85
CA THR A 940 -38.23 102.27 -101.38
C THR A 940 -37.56 103.19 -102.40
N LYS A 941 -36.23 103.21 -102.47
CA LYS A 941 -35.40 104.06 -103.35
C LYS A 941 -34.32 103.26 -104.06
#